data_AF-A0A5C8DCX9-F1
#
_entry.id   AF-A0A5C8DCX9-F1
#
_cell.length_a   1.000
_cell.length_b   1.000
_cell.length_c   1.000
_cell.angle_alpha   90.00
_cell.angle_beta   90.00
_cell.angle_gamma   90.00
#
_symmetry.space_group_name_H-M   'P 1'
#
loop_
_entity.id
_entity.type
_entity.pdbx_description
1 polymer ?
#
loop_
_entity_poly.entity_id
_entity_poly.type
_entity_poly.pdbx_seq_one_letter_code
_entity_poly.pdbx_strand_id
1 'polypeptide(L)'
;MKYSFICMLAGLFFLGSCNRSGQGKNFLFDMGVDGLPAANGYTRITNAMQYDASKGYGWLHAPSDAFEVLNEKLHDPSLRSGVLGKDSLVYRVDLPDDDYYLTLSMGNKDSIPMSMLVTVNGEQFPDTINAPWYRLAYKTIRHKVSVKDGNAVINIRGIGTGVGLYAVELRPVSSSPSIRFNNELEEDTSAVSAFRSTLLDKLRKDTADITLLNRLNIIDKYLLACYYFDGGGWLWATRQTGLSLIYRMYAAADLLEQVIADPTDPLYNRASYLLARIYYWLDQEDNNPAHEKMARAYFTTLQKAYPGNEIISMYLGKKIKNEELPVATQQGAPLWAVYQQEAMHRMLKVIHWWVTQKQTANGELGGKYGDDVEILRWWLPAVLGADDSLAKLGYMRLADGVWNSGLLERGFAKKVDDVEHSAELFRDTHPGMFLVNYGDPEYVERCMISMQNFADVWTGITSLGHRHFRSYYLSATEVVPQFPYGVDVALNARALLPGLWAAWYNENPSIVQQFGEWCKAWIADAARTDNGKPAGVLPSAIGYMGDRVGGDSKKWYSPDLTYDYYDWDHLGHVNELQYHLMGMYAITQNAFYLRTVNFYNELINKARREKEDQEAAQPGSFAWVKQQLLSGGSDHDPGTNPMGKVFAMAKQLTRNNQYDSLVQLYGQPYNQYSISYNDTILENGLQKILETLRYNFPLLTSEVKFTDRVYIPGSNILMGMYTGHFGAGYEYPSLITSWKNTGKDVAILVKGGNEQTILASLYNFGNEKTIGLRTWQLQPGLYKLRSGIDRNNDGIADENLADTTIELKERVNDISLNLPAGKLLIVSVEQLKTYSTGKSAKPDLALAARDITFVKSAGEEVDVQAVIHNIGNLAVRNCKVMLAIDGQVKDSLNIPLLEAPNDLKPRSKQVIFRLKPSAGPHMLTISASCGQAEITTLNNSVSVKMQ
;
A
#
# COMPACT_ATOMS: atom_id res chain seq x y z
N MET A 1 -13.60 -8.78 -23.41
CA MET A 1 -13.03 -9.99 -24.03
C MET A 1 -13.52 -11.17 -23.20
N LYS A 2 -14.60 -11.83 -23.62
CA LYS A 2 -15.27 -12.90 -22.85
C LYS A 2 -14.37 -14.15 -22.85
N TYR A 3 -14.15 -14.73 -21.68
CA TYR A 3 -13.32 -15.91 -21.42
C TYR A 3 -13.77 -17.10 -22.27
N SER A 4 -13.13 -17.28 -23.42
CA SER A 4 -13.12 -18.52 -24.22
C SER A 4 -11.77 -19.25 -24.13
N PHE A 5 -10.85 -18.79 -23.29
CA PHE A 5 -9.47 -19.30 -23.25
C PHE A 5 -9.32 -20.63 -22.50
N ILE A 6 -10.30 -21.04 -21.68
CA ILE A 6 -10.16 -22.21 -20.79
C ILE A 6 -11.26 -23.28 -21.00
N CYS A 7 -12.34 -23.00 -21.75
CA CYS A 7 -13.47 -23.95 -21.91
C CYS A 7 -13.72 -24.51 -23.32
N MET A 8 -12.72 -24.66 -24.18
CA MET A 8 -12.87 -25.43 -25.43
C MET A 8 -12.14 -26.78 -25.38
N LEU A 9 -12.65 -27.67 -24.54
CA LEU A 9 -12.51 -29.12 -24.73
C LEU A 9 -13.87 -29.84 -24.54
N ALA A 10 -14.98 -29.11 -24.71
CA ALA A 10 -16.33 -29.58 -24.40
C ALA A 10 -17.14 -30.08 -25.61
N GLY A 11 -16.52 -30.41 -26.75
CA GLY A 11 -17.30 -30.66 -27.99
C GLY A 11 -16.91 -31.82 -28.90
N LEU A 12 -15.82 -32.56 -28.63
CA LEU A 12 -15.34 -33.59 -29.57
C LEU A 12 -14.81 -34.82 -28.81
N PHE A 13 -15.72 -35.61 -28.23
CA PHE A 13 -15.43 -36.99 -27.87
C PHE A 13 -16.65 -37.86 -28.18
N PHE A 14 -16.59 -38.59 -29.28
CA PHE A 14 -17.46 -39.74 -29.54
C PHE A 14 -16.62 -41.03 -29.57
N LEU A 15 -17.05 -41.97 -28.71
CA LEU A 15 -16.99 -43.43 -28.81
C LEU A 15 -15.80 -44.05 -29.57
N GLY A 16 -14.80 -44.50 -28.80
CA GLY A 16 -13.85 -45.53 -29.22
C GLY A 16 -13.95 -46.73 -28.28
N SER A 17 -14.40 -47.86 -28.82
CA SER A 17 -14.62 -49.16 -28.17
C SER A 17 -13.40 -49.71 -27.42
N CYS A 18 -13.69 -50.46 -26.35
CA CYS A 18 -12.72 -51.27 -25.60
C CYS A 18 -11.75 -52.03 -26.51
N ASN A 19 -10.46 -51.71 -26.42
CA ASN A 19 -9.38 -52.62 -26.80
C ASN A 19 -8.51 -52.89 -25.55
N ARG A 20 -8.32 -54.18 -25.25
CA ARG A 20 -7.65 -54.71 -24.05
C ARG A 20 -6.12 -54.63 -24.09
N SER A 21 -5.55 -53.78 -24.92
CA SER A 21 -4.10 -53.52 -25.00
C SER A 21 -3.86 -52.06 -24.64
N GLY A 22 -3.55 -51.76 -23.37
CA GLY A 22 -3.45 -50.41 -22.82
C GLY A 22 -2.35 -49.49 -23.40
N GLN A 23 -1.77 -49.79 -24.56
CA GLN A 23 -0.79 -48.91 -25.21
C GLN A 23 -1.49 -47.63 -25.72
N GLY A 24 -1.07 -46.49 -25.18
CA GLY A 24 -1.45 -45.17 -25.72
C GLY A 24 -2.65 -44.49 -25.07
N LYS A 25 -2.96 -44.71 -23.78
CA LYS A 25 -4.04 -43.99 -23.05
C LYS A 25 -3.52 -43.34 -21.76
N ASN A 26 -4.09 -42.20 -21.39
CA ASN A 26 -3.93 -41.61 -20.05
C ASN A 26 -4.86 -42.30 -19.04
N PHE A 27 -4.38 -42.50 -17.81
CA PHE A 27 -5.17 -43.03 -16.70
C PHE A 27 -5.47 -41.90 -15.70
N LEU A 28 -6.66 -41.32 -15.80
CA LEU A 28 -7.08 -40.13 -15.04
C LEU A 28 -8.24 -40.52 -14.12
N PHE A 29 -8.08 -40.31 -12.82
CA PHE A 29 -9.03 -40.73 -11.79
C PHE A 29 -9.40 -39.55 -10.90
N ASP A 30 -10.70 -39.29 -10.78
CA ASP A 30 -11.29 -38.21 -9.98
C ASP A 30 -11.91 -38.83 -8.73
N MET A 31 -11.27 -38.61 -7.59
CA MET A 31 -11.65 -39.20 -6.31
C MET A 31 -12.79 -38.39 -5.71
N GLY A 32 -13.84 -39.03 -5.20
CA GLY A 32 -14.92 -38.27 -4.59
C GLY A 32 -16.18 -39.02 -4.29
N VAL A 33 -17.21 -38.24 -3.98
CA VAL A 33 -18.55 -38.72 -3.65
C VAL A 33 -19.25 -39.35 -4.86
N ASP A 34 -20.10 -40.34 -4.58
CA ASP A 34 -20.99 -40.93 -5.58
C ASP A 34 -22.04 -39.90 -6.05
N GLY A 35 -22.42 -39.95 -7.33
CA GLY A 35 -23.41 -39.04 -7.92
C GLY A 35 -22.89 -37.68 -8.41
N LEU A 36 -21.66 -37.25 -8.07
CA LEU A 36 -21.03 -36.08 -8.71
C LEU A 36 -20.35 -36.47 -10.03
N PRO A 37 -20.53 -35.69 -11.11
CA PRO A 37 -19.86 -35.95 -12.38
C PRO A 37 -18.34 -35.88 -12.19
N ALA A 38 -17.61 -36.81 -12.81
CA ALA A 38 -16.15 -36.70 -12.89
C ALA A 38 -15.74 -35.50 -13.75
N ALA A 39 -14.56 -34.95 -13.48
CA ALA A 39 -13.88 -34.04 -14.39
C ALA A 39 -13.81 -34.64 -15.81
N ASN A 40 -13.89 -33.78 -16.84
CA ASN A 40 -13.91 -34.23 -18.22
C ASN A 40 -12.67 -35.09 -18.55
N GLY A 41 -12.91 -36.34 -18.99
CA GLY A 41 -11.86 -37.31 -19.30
C GLY A 41 -11.37 -38.14 -18.11
N TYR A 42 -11.86 -37.89 -16.90
CA TYR A 42 -11.53 -38.63 -15.68
C TYR A 42 -12.56 -39.72 -15.40
N THR A 43 -12.11 -40.78 -14.74
CA THR A 43 -12.96 -41.84 -14.20
C THR A 43 -13.27 -41.52 -12.75
N ARG A 44 -14.56 -41.41 -12.38
CA ARG A 44 -14.99 -41.22 -10.98
C ARG A 44 -14.61 -42.45 -10.16
N ILE A 45 -13.90 -42.25 -9.06
CA ILE A 45 -13.57 -43.27 -8.07
C ILE A 45 -14.18 -42.89 -6.73
N THR A 46 -15.14 -43.68 -6.25
CA THR A 46 -15.79 -43.45 -4.95
C THR A 46 -15.06 -44.17 -3.82
N ASN A 47 -15.30 -43.76 -2.58
CA ASN A 47 -14.73 -44.42 -1.40
C ASN A 47 -15.15 -45.91 -1.25
N ALA A 48 -16.23 -46.34 -1.90
CA ALA A 48 -16.70 -47.73 -1.89
C ALA A 48 -16.05 -48.62 -2.98
N MET A 49 -15.36 -48.05 -3.97
CA MET A 49 -14.83 -48.80 -5.12
C MET A 49 -13.53 -49.54 -4.77
N GLN A 50 -13.66 -50.75 -4.21
CA GLN A 50 -12.53 -51.67 -4.05
C GLN A 50 -11.89 -52.02 -5.39
N TYR A 51 -10.61 -52.38 -5.36
CA TYR A 51 -9.89 -52.86 -6.53
C TYR A 51 -10.62 -54.03 -7.19
N ASP A 52 -10.84 -53.91 -8.49
CA ASP A 52 -11.50 -54.89 -9.33
C ASP A 52 -10.58 -55.26 -10.49
N ALA A 53 -10.11 -56.52 -10.52
CA ALA A 53 -9.19 -57.01 -11.54
C ALA A 53 -9.78 -57.01 -12.97
N SER A 54 -11.11 -56.95 -13.12
CA SER A 54 -11.76 -56.84 -14.43
C SER A 54 -11.74 -55.40 -14.97
N LYS A 55 -11.79 -54.41 -14.06
CA LYS A 55 -11.68 -52.97 -14.38
C LYS A 55 -10.23 -52.50 -14.43
N GLY A 56 -9.36 -53.17 -13.68
CA GLY A 56 -7.94 -52.85 -13.55
C GLY A 56 -7.66 -51.65 -12.66
N TYR A 57 -8.55 -51.27 -11.75
CA TYR A 57 -8.29 -50.19 -10.79
C TYR A 57 -9.20 -50.24 -9.55
N GLY A 58 -8.80 -49.55 -8.48
CA GLY A 58 -9.61 -49.32 -7.27
C GLY A 58 -8.80 -49.34 -5.98
N TRP A 59 -9.49 -49.22 -4.85
CA TRP A 59 -8.85 -49.18 -3.52
C TRP A 59 -8.41 -50.57 -3.06
N LEU A 60 -7.15 -50.69 -2.62
CA LEU A 60 -6.66 -51.82 -1.82
C LEU A 60 -6.81 -51.54 -0.31
N HIS A 61 -6.77 -50.26 0.07
CA HIS A 61 -7.14 -49.79 1.39
C HIS A 61 -8.13 -48.63 1.21
N ALA A 62 -9.38 -48.87 1.61
CA ALA A 62 -10.50 -47.98 1.35
C ALA A 62 -10.39 -46.64 2.10
N PRO A 63 -10.83 -45.52 1.51
CA PRO A 63 -11.04 -44.29 2.24
C PRO A 63 -12.10 -44.46 3.33
N SER A 64 -11.93 -43.77 4.46
CA SER A 64 -12.93 -43.71 5.52
C SER A 64 -14.11 -42.80 5.17
N ASP A 65 -13.89 -41.80 4.31
CA ASP A 65 -14.92 -40.84 3.93
C ASP A 65 -14.66 -40.21 2.55
N ALA A 66 -15.64 -39.46 2.02
CA ALA A 66 -15.54 -38.64 0.82
C ALA A 66 -16.13 -37.25 1.06
N PHE A 67 -15.68 -36.26 0.30
CA PHE A 67 -16.08 -34.87 0.49
C PHE A 67 -16.28 -34.11 -0.82
N GLU A 68 -17.06 -33.04 -0.74
CA GLU A 68 -17.30 -32.07 -1.82
C GLU A 68 -16.80 -30.68 -1.41
N VAL A 69 -16.17 -29.97 -2.32
CA VAL A 69 -15.74 -28.58 -2.16
C VAL A 69 -16.83 -27.65 -2.69
N LEU A 70 -17.57 -27.01 -1.78
CA LEU A 70 -18.65 -26.08 -2.15
C LEU A 70 -18.13 -24.73 -2.70
N ASN A 71 -16.83 -24.46 -2.54
CA ASN A 71 -16.19 -23.23 -2.96
C ASN A 71 -15.44 -23.42 -4.28
N GLU A 72 -16.11 -23.20 -5.41
CA GLU A 72 -15.55 -23.39 -6.76
C GLU A 72 -14.54 -22.30 -7.20
N LYS A 73 -13.91 -21.57 -6.27
CA LYS A 73 -12.93 -20.51 -6.60
C LYS A 73 -11.71 -21.01 -7.38
N LEU A 74 -11.47 -22.32 -7.39
CA LEU A 74 -10.37 -22.95 -8.12
C LEU A 74 -10.90 -23.50 -9.44
N HIS A 75 -10.21 -23.16 -10.53
CA HIS A 75 -10.64 -23.45 -11.90
C HIS A 75 -10.51 -24.92 -12.34
N ASP A 76 -10.04 -25.83 -11.48
CA ASP A 76 -9.85 -27.25 -11.80
C ASP A 76 -11.04 -28.09 -11.31
N PRO A 77 -11.85 -28.69 -12.22
CA PRO A 77 -12.97 -29.54 -11.83
C PRO A 77 -12.56 -30.79 -11.02
N SER A 78 -11.32 -31.27 -11.17
CA SER A 78 -10.81 -32.43 -10.42
C SER A 78 -10.58 -32.14 -8.93
N LEU A 79 -10.63 -30.86 -8.53
CA LEU A 79 -10.52 -30.44 -7.12
C LEU A 79 -11.89 -30.21 -6.46
N ARG A 80 -13.01 -30.52 -7.16
CA ARG A 80 -14.37 -30.33 -6.63
C ARG A 80 -14.80 -31.38 -5.61
N SER A 81 -14.13 -32.52 -5.59
CA SER A 81 -14.38 -33.58 -4.62
C SER A 81 -13.10 -34.33 -4.29
N GLY A 82 -13.10 -35.02 -3.16
CA GLY A 82 -11.98 -35.87 -2.77
C GLY A 82 -12.41 -36.95 -1.79
N VAL A 83 -11.43 -37.71 -1.32
CA VAL A 83 -11.59 -38.77 -0.32
C VAL A 83 -10.65 -38.57 0.85
N LEU A 84 -11.05 -39.07 2.03
CA LEU A 84 -10.29 -39.01 3.28
C LEU A 84 -9.96 -40.42 3.77
N GLY A 85 -8.73 -40.61 4.24
CA GLY A 85 -8.30 -41.79 4.99
C GLY A 85 -7.82 -41.41 6.38
N LYS A 86 -8.01 -42.32 7.34
CA LYS A 86 -7.59 -42.10 8.74
C LYS A 86 -6.07 -42.08 8.89
N ASP A 87 -5.38 -43.10 8.35
CA ASP A 87 -3.93 -43.29 8.50
C ASP A 87 -3.23 -43.44 7.14
N SER A 88 -3.90 -44.05 6.16
CA SER A 88 -3.37 -44.22 4.80
C SER A 88 -4.47 -44.45 3.77
N LEU A 89 -4.11 -44.28 2.50
CA LEU A 89 -4.88 -44.66 1.31
C LEU A 89 -3.97 -45.51 0.42
N VAL A 90 -4.49 -46.62 -0.10
CA VAL A 90 -3.75 -47.46 -1.05
C VAL A 90 -4.60 -47.68 -2.28
N TYR A 91 -4.20 -47.07 -3.40
CA TYR A 91 -4.87 -47.14 -4.68
C TYR A 91 -4.05 -47.97 -5.66
N ARG A 92 -4.71 -48.87 -6.40
CA ARG A 92 -4.07 -49.67 -7.44
C ARG A 92 -4.69 -49.35 -8.79
N VAL A 93 -3.84 -49.32 -9.81
CA VAL A 93 -4.24 -49.30 -11.22
C VAL A 93 -3.33 -50.23 -12.02
N ASP A 94 -3.93 -51.01 -12.92
CA ASP A 94 -3.25 -51.86 -13.89
C ASP A 94 -3.04 -51.05 -15.18
N LEU A 95 -1.79 -50.97 -15.63
CA LEU A 95 -1.35 -50.20 -16.80
C LEU A 95 -0.09 -50.82 -17.40
N PRO A 96 0.18 -50.67 -18.71
CA PRO A 96 1.35 -51.26 -19.34
C PRO A 96 2.67 -50.80 -18.72
N ASP A 97 3.69 -51.65 -18.83
CA ASP A 97 5.07 -51.29 -18.47
C ASP A 97 5.58 -50.17 -19.36
N ASP A 98 5.82 -49.01 -18.74
CA ASP A 98 6.36 -47.82 -19.37
C ASP A 98 6.77 -46.82 -18.27
N ASP A 99 7.37 -45.71 -18.68
CA ASP A 99 7.54 -44.55 -17.83
C ASP A 99 6.28 -43.67 -17.87
N TYR A 100 5.82 -43.23 -16.70
CA TYR A 100 4.68 -42.34 -16.54
C TYR A 100 5.04 -41.14 -15.68
N TYR A 101 4.42 -40.00 -15.97
CA TYR A 101 4.28 -38.93 -14.98
C TYR A 101 3.05 -39.23 -14.13
N LEU A 102 3.29 -39.51 -12.85
CA LEU A 102 2.26 -39.58 -11.83
C LEU A 102 2.01 -38.17 -11.28
N THR A 103 0.78 -37.70 -11.36
CA THR A 103 0.31 -36.49 -10.69
C THR A 103 -0.71 -36.83 -9.62
N LEU A 104 -0.49 -36.33 -8.41
CA LEU A 104 -1.38 -36.48 -7.26
C LEU A 104 -1.79 -35.10 -6.76
N SER A 105 -3.10 -34.87 -6.59
CA SER A 105 -3.64 -33.67 -5.94
C SER A 105 -4.16 -34.05 -4.56
N MET A 106 -3.50 -33.58 -3.51
CA MET A 106 -3.65 -34.08 -2.13
C MET A 106 -4.07 -32.97 -1.18
N GLY A 107 -4.88 -33.28 -0.17
CA GLY A 107 -5.41 -32.32 0.81
C GLY A 107 -6.88 -32.55 1.14
N ASN A 108 -7.57 -31.53 1.68
CA ASN A 108 -8.97 -31.65 2.10
C ASN A 108 -9.71 -30.31 2.01
N LYS A 109 -11.05 -30.36 1.93
CA LYS A 109 -11.91 -29.18 1.76
C LYS A 109 -11.84 -28.14 2.90
N ASP A 110 -11.46 -28.57 4.10
CA ASP A 110 -11.50 -27.77 5.32
C ASP A 110 -10.11 -27.18 5.67
N SER A 111 -9.12 -27.35 4.79
CA SER A 111 -7.72 -26.93 5.02
C SER A 111 -7.14 -27.46 6.34
N ILE A 112 -7.56 -28.66 6.76
CA ILE A 112 -7.00 -29.35 7.92
C ILE A 112 -5.55 -29.74 7.59
N PRO A 113 -4.55 -29.43 8.44
CA PRO A 113 -3.17 -29.83 8.20
C PRO A 113 -2.99 -31.35 8.05
N MET A 114 -2.34 -31.75 6.97
CA MET A 114 -2.02 -33.11 6.58
C MET A 114 -0.56 -33.17 6.11
N SER A 115 0.20 -34.11 6.67
CA SER A 115 1.58 -34.41 6.27
C SER A 115 1.62 -35.82 5.74
N MET A 116 1.95 -35.98 4.45
CA MET A 116 1.72 -37.21 3.71
C MET A 116 3.00 -37.69 3.01
N LEU A 117 3.28 -38.99 3.12
CA LEU A 117 4.33 -39.68 2.37
C LEU A 117 3.70 -40.48 1.24
N VAL A 118 4.31 -40.42 0.07
CA VAL A 118 3.87 -41.17 -1.11
C VAL A 118 4.90 -42.25 -1.43
N THR A 119 4.44 -43.48 -1.61
CA THR A 119 5.22 -44.56 -2.22
C THR A 119 4.49 -45.13 -3.42
N VAL A 120 5.24 -45.50 -4.46
CA VAL A 120 4.71 -46.15 -5.66
C VAL A 120 5.48 -47.44 -5.89
N ASN A 121 4.79 -48.58 -5.89
CA ASN A 121 5.42 -49.90 -6.00
C ASN A 121 6.56 -50.13 -4.98
N GLY A 122 6.46 -49.51 -3.81
CA GLY A 122 7.47 -49.59 -2.74
C GLY A 122 8.59 -48.54 -2.81
N GLU A 123 8.71 -47.79 -3.89
CA GLU A 123 9.66 -46.67 -4.01
C GLU A 123 9.05 -45.40 -3.41
N GLN A 124 9.74 -44.80 -2.43
CA GLN A 124 9.26 -43.61 -1.73
C GLN A 124 9.69 -42.34 -2.46
N PHE A 125 8.76 -41.38 -2.55
CA PHE A 125 9.08 -40.03 -3.02
C PHE A 125 10.00 -39.32 -2.02
N PRO A 126 10.93 -38.48 -2.49
CA PRO A 126 11.95 -37.89 -1.62
C PRO A 126 11.34 -36.93 -0.57
N ASP A 127 10.23 -36.29 -0.90
CA ASP A 127 9.67 -35.20 -0.10
C ASP A 127 8.38 -35.62 0.64
N THR A 128 8.21 -35.07 1.84
CA THR A 128 6.92 -35.09 2.55
C THR A 128 6.01 -34.02 1.98
N ILE A 129 4.78 -34.39 1.66
CA ILE A 129 3.79 -33.49 1.06
C ILE A 129 2.88 -32.94 2.14
N ASN A 130 2.83 -31.61 2.24
CA ASN A 130 1.98 -30.93 3.22
C ASN A 130 0.82 -30.22 2.51
N ALA A 131 -0.39 -30.44 3.02
CA ALA A 131 -1.61 -29.72 2.63
C ALA A 131 -2.37 -29.28 3.90
N PRO A 132 -3.00 -28.09 3.96
CA PRO A 132 -3.04 -27.07 2.92
C PRO A 132 -1.63 -26.56 2.63
N TRP A 133 -1.36 -26.29 1.35
CA TRP A 133 -0.14 -25.61 0.97
C TRP A 133 -0.38 -24.11 1.07
N TYR A 134 0.06 -23.57 2.21
CA TYR A 134 -0.22 -22.21 2.65
C TYR A 134 -1.72 -21.93 2.68
N ARG A 135 -2.26 -21.15 1.72
CA ARG A 135 -3.68 -20.78 1.62
C ARG A 135 -4.48 -21.69 0.70
N LEU A 136 -3.84 -22.59 -0.05
CA LEU A 136 -4.53 -23.56 -0.89
C LEU A 136 -4.84 -24.81 -0.08
N ALA A 137 -6.11 -25.24 -0.12
CA ALA A 137 -6.60 -26.43 0.57
C ALA A 137 -5.97 -27.77 0.08
N TYR A 138 -5.13 -27.69 -0.96
CA TYR A 138 -4.51 -28.81 -1.64
C TYR A 138 -3.06 -28.48 -2.00
N LYS A 139 -2.31 -29.53 -2.33
CA LYS A 139 -1.02 -29.48 -3.00
C LYS A 139 -1.02 -30.48 -4.16
N THR A 140 -0.51 -30.08 -5.32
CA THR A 140 -0.30 -31.00 -6.43
C THR A 140 1.18 -31.35 -6.55
N ILE A 141 1.47 -32.62 -6.77
CA ILE A 141 2.82 -33.09 -7.09
C ILE A 141 2.82 -33.81 -8.42
N ARG A 142 3.92 -33.70 -9.17
CA ARG A 142 4.16 -34.47 -10.39
C ARG A 142 5.54 -35.12 -10.30
N HIS A 143 5.61 -36.43 -10.51
CA HIS A 143 6.86 -37.19 -10.42
C HIS A 143 6.90 -38.27 -11.51
N LYS A 144 8.10 -38.53 -12.04
CA LYS A 144 8.29 -39.61 -13.02
C LYS A 144 8.38 -40.94 -12.28
N VAL A 145 7.59 -41.94 -12.69
CA VAL A 145 7.59 -43.30 -12.14
C VAL A 145 7.73 -44.32 -13.27
N SER A 146 8.49 -45.38 -13.04
CA SER A 146 8.63 -46.49 -13.99
C SER A 146 7.78 -47.68 -13.56
N VAL A 147 6.88 -48.15 -14.43
CA VAL A 147 6.05 -49.33 -14.20
C VAL A 147 6.70 -50.55 -14.87
N LYS A 148 6.85 -51.66 -14.13
CA LYS A 148 7.56 -52.88 -14.59
C LYS A 148 6.80 -54.20 -14.40
N ASP A 149 5.65 -54.17 -13.74
CA ASP A 149 4.84 -55.35 -13.40
C ASP A 149 3.36 -55.21 -13.82
N GLY A 150 3.11 -54.40 -14.84
CA GLY A 150 1.78 -54.15 -15.39
C GLY A 150 0.81 -53.43 -14.44
N ASN A 151 1.31 -52.86 -13.33
CA ASN A 151 0.51 -52.15 -12.35
C ASN A 151 1.31 -51.09 -11.57
N ALA A 152 0.60 -50.08 -11.08
CA ALA A 152 1.08 -49.12 -10.10
C ALA A 152 0.21 -49.19 -8.83
N VAL A 153 0.85 -49.46 -7.69
CA VAL A 153 0.27 -49.38 -6.36
C VAL A 153 0.78 -48.12 -5.68
N ILE A 154 -0.12 -47.16 -5.50
CA ILE A 154 0.13 -45.85 -4.91
C ILE A 154 -0.32 -45.90 -3.46
N ASN A 155 0.61 -45.76 -2.53
CA ASN A 155 0.35 -45.72 -1.10
C ASN A 155 0.63 -44.30 -0.57
N ILE A 156 -0.38 -43.70 0.01
CA ILE A 156 -0.32 -42.38 0.65
C ILE A 156 -0.50 -42.60 2.14
N ARG A 157 0.52 -42.31 2.93
CA ARG A 157 0.51 -42.50 4.38
C ARG A 157 0.62 -41.17 5.12
N GLY A 158 -0.22 -40.98 6.13
CA GLY A 158 -0.16 -39.81 7.01
C GLY A 158 0.96 -39.95 8.05
N ILE A 159 1.63 -38.84 8.34
CA ILE A 159 2.59 -38.71 9.43
C ILE A 159 1.87 -38.05 10.62
N GLY A 160 1.29 -38.85 11.50
CA GLY A 160 0.54 -38.35 12.67
C GLY A 160 -0.71 -37.52 12.31
N THR A 161 -1.14 -37.57 11.06
CA THR A 161 -2.26 -36.81 10.49
C THR A 161 -3.09 -37.72 9.60
N GLY A 162 -4.32 -37.31 9.27
CA GLY A 162 -5.12 -37.96 8.24
C GLY A 162 -4.54 -37.76 6.84
N VAL A 163 -5.10 -38.47 5.86
CA VAL A 163 -4.71 -38.35 4.45
C VAL A 163 -5.92 -37.92 3.62
N GLY A 164 -5.67 -37.10 2.60
CA GLY A 164 -6.71 -36.63 1.71
C GLY A 164 -6.23 -36.60 0.27
N LEU A 165 -7.10 -37.02 -0.66
CA LEU A 165 -6.78 -37.15 -2.08
C LEU A 165 -7.95 -36.69 -2.95
N TYR A 166 -7.67 -35.79 -3.89
CA TYR A 166 -8.61 -35.29 -4.89
C TYR A 166 -8.51 -36.08 -6.20
N ALA A 167 -7.30 -36.28 -6.73
CA ALA A 167 -7.11 -36.88 -8.05
C ALA A 167 -5.81 -37.67 -8.18
N VAL A 168 -5.83 -38.65 -9.08
CA VAL A 168 -4.67 -39.44 -9.53
C VAL A 168 -4.60 -39.41 -11.04
N GLU A 169 -3.47 -38.99 -11.61
CA GLU A 169 -3.21 -39.00 -13.04
C GLU A 169 -1.93 -39.76 -13.36
N LEU A 170 -1.98 -40.71 -14.29
CA LEU A 170 -0.80 -41.34 -14.88
C LEU A 170 -0.83 -41.07 -16.39
N ARG A 171 0.16 -40.28 -16.83
CA ARG A 171 0.33 -39.88 -18.23
C ARG A 171 1.64 -40.47 -18.76
N PRO A 172 1.63 -41.25 -19.85
CA PRO A 172 2.86 -41.79 -20.44
C PRO A 172 3.88 -40.68 -20.73
N VAL A 173 5.16 -40.97 -20.49
CA VAL A 173 6.26 -40.05 -20.80
C VAL A 173 6.47 -40.00 -22.31
N SER A 174 6.50 -38.79 -22.87
CA SER A 174 6.69 -38.56 -24.30
C SER A 174 7.66 -37.40 -24.52
N SER A 175 8.45 -37.45 -25.59
CA SER A 175 9.35 -36.35 -25.95
C SER A 175 8.56 -35.11 -26.37
N SER A 176 9.10 -33.93 -26.02
CA SER A 176 8.49 -32.65 -26.37
C SER A 176 9.30 -31.93 -27.44
N PRO A 177 8.69 -31.53 -28.57
CA PRO A 177 9.38 -30.73 -29.59
C PRO A 177 9.68 -29.33 -29.07
N SER A 178 10.73 -28.70 -29.60
CA SER A 178 11.14 -27.35 -29.20
C SER A 178 10.09 -26.29 -29.55
N ILE A 179 10.05 -25.23 -28.74
CA ILE A 179 9.25 -24.02 -28.98
C ILE A 179 10.20 -22.91 -29.38
N ARG A 180 9.85 -22.16 -30.43
CA ARG A 180 10.59 -20.96 -30.84
C ARG A 180 10.05 -19.76 -30.07
N PHE A 181 10.93 -19.08 -29.35
CA PHE A 181 10.61 -17.89 -28.54
C PHE A 181 11.20 -16.61 -29.14
N ASN A 182 10.67 -15.47 -28.72
CA ASN A 182 11.07 -14.13 -29.16
C ASN A 182 11.97 -13.39 -28.16
N ASN A 183 12.07 -13.86 -26.92
CA ASN A 183 12.93 -13.33 -25.87
C ASN A 183 13.81 -14.44 -25.28
N GLU A 184 14.75 -14.11 -24.39
CA GLU A 184 15.73 -15.07 -23.87
C GLU A 184 15.11 -16.00 -22.81
N LEU A 185 14.49 -15.45 -21.76
CA LEU A 185 14.04 -16.25 -20.60
C LEU A 185 12.68 -15.84 -20.00
N GLU A 186 12.25 -14.59 -20.17
CA GLU A 186 11.00 -14.06 -19.65
C GLU A 186 9.75 -14.78 -20.20
N GLU A 187 8.57 -14.51 -19.66
CA GLU A 187 7.35 -15.12 -20.17
C GLU A 187 7.10 -14.71 -21.64
N ASP A 188 7.00 -15.67 -22.56
CA ASP A 188 6.60 -15.43 -23.96
C ASP A 188 5.25 -16.12 -24.24
N THR A 189 4.22 -15.62 -23.55
CA THR A 189 2.86 -16.15 -23.63
C THR A 189 2.30 -16.11 -25.05
N SER A 190 2.78 -15.19 -25.88
CA SER A 190 2.41 -15.08 -27.30
C SER A 190 2.94 -16.26 -28.12
N ALA A 191 4.25 -16.56 -28.03
CA ALA A 191 4.83 -17.72 -28.70
C ALA A 191 4.23 -19.04 -28.22
N VAL A 192 4.04 -19.19 -26.90
CA VAL A 192 3.45 -20.39 -26.31
C VAL A 192 1.98 -20.57 -26.75
N SER A 193 1.20 -19.49 -26.81
CA SER A 193 -0.19 -19.54 -27.30
C SER A 193 -0.29 -19.87 -28.79
N ALA A 194 0.61 -19.36 -29.61
CA ALA A 194 0.68 -19.70 -31.03
C ALA A 194 1.05 -21.19 -31.23
N PHE A 195 2.02 -21.68 -30.46
CA PHE A 195 2.38 -23.09 -30.46
C PHE A 195 1.23 -23.99 -30.00
N ARG A 196 0.55 -23.62 -28.90
CA ARG A 196 -0.67 -24.27 -28.42
C ARG A 196 -1.72 -24.39 -29.52
N SER A 197 -1.98 -23.30 -30.25
CA SER A 197 -2.97 -23.28 -31.33
C SER A 197 -2.61 -24.27 -32.44
N THR A 198 -1.33 -24.37 -32.78
CA THR A 198 -0.81 -25.36 -33.75
C THR A 198 -1.05 -26.79 -33.27
N LEU A 199 -0.85 -27.08 -31.97
CA LEU A 199 -1.13 -28.40 -31.41
C LEU A 199 -2.62 -28.72 -31.40
N LEU A 200 -3.49 -27.75 -31.11
CA LEU A 200 -4.95 -27.93 -31.18
C LEU A 200 -5.40 -28.25 -32.60
N ASP A 201 -4.84 -27.61 -33.63
CA ASP A 201 -5.19 -27.91 -35.02
C ASP A 201 -4.72 -29.31 -35.46
N LYS A 202 -3.62 -29.80 -34.90
CA LYS A 202 -3.18 -31.20 -35.09
C LYS A 202 -4.11 -32.17 -34.37
N LEU A 203 -4.45 -31.88 -33.11
CA LEU A 203 -5.35 -32.72 -32.30
C LEU A 203 -6.76 -32.80 -32.91
N ARG A 204 -7.25 -31.75 -33.57
CA ARG A 204 -8.52 -31.80 -34.33
C ARG A 204 -8.49 -32.82 -35.48
N LYS A 205 -7.31 -33.13 -36.02
CA LYS A 205 -7.11 -34.10 -37.10
C LYS A 205 -6.88 -35.52 -36.57
N ASP A 206 -6.31 -35.64 -35.37
CA ASP A 206 -6.15 -36.90 -34.64
C ASP A 206 -6.53 -36.70 -33.17
N THR A 207 -7.82 -36.88 -32.87
CA THR A 207 -8.39 -36.58 -31.55
C THR A 207 -7.96 -37.57 -30.46
N ALA A 208 -7.32 -38.68 -30.84
CA ALA A 208 -6.84 -39.72 -29.94
C ALA A 208 -5.34 -39.60 -29.61
N ASP A 209 -4.63 -38.61 -30.18
CA ASP A 209 -3.20 -38.42 -29.94
C ASP A 209 -2.94 -37.97 -28.49
N ILE A 210 -2.58 -38.93 -27.65
CA ILE A 210 -2.27 -38.70 -26.23
C ILE A 210 -1.01 -37.87 -26.00
N THR A 211 -0.07 -37.88 -26.94
CA THR A 211 1.16 -37.08 -26.84
C THR A 211 0.80 -35.60 -26.97
N LEU A 212 -0.05 -35.27 -27.94
CA LEU A 212 -0.59 -33.91 -28.09
C LEU A 212 -1.44 -33.48 -26.90
N LEU A 213 -2.30 -34.36 -26.37
CA LEU A 213 -3.11 -34.07 -25.17
C LEU A 213 -2.24 -33.79 -23.93
N ASN A 214 -1.21 -34.60 -23.69
CA ASN A 214 -0.30 -34.43 -22.57
C ASN A 214 0.53 -33.15 -22.71
N ARG A 215 0.95 -32.82 -23.93
CA ARG A 215 1.65 -31.56 -24.21
C ARG A 215 0.76 -30.34 -23.96
N LEU A 216 -0.49 -30.39 -24.42
CA LEU A 216 -1.46 -29.33 -24.19
C LEU A 216 -1.74 -29.13 -22.68
N ASN A 217 -1.81 -30.21 -21.90
CA ASN A 217 -1.97 -30.10 -20.44
C ASN A 217 -0.86 -29.28 -19.78
N ILE A 218 0.41 -29.53 -20.11
CA ILE A 218 1.54 -28.79 -19.54
C ILE A 218 1.59 -27.33 -20.03
N ILE A 219 1.31 -27.10 -21.32
CA ILE A 219 1.22 -25.75 -21.88
C ILE A 219 0.10 -24.93 -21.21
N ASP A 220 -1.06 -25.54 -20.96
CA ASP A 220 -2.20 -24.87 -20.34
C ASP A 220 -1.91 -24.51 -18.89
N LYS A 221 -1.20 -25.37 -18.15
CA LYS A 221 -0.72 -25.07 -16.80
C LYS A 221 0.25 -23.87 -16.79
N TYR A 222 1.22 -23.86 -17.71
CA TYR A 222 2.16 -22.74 -17.83
C TYR A 222 1.45 -21.42 -18.18
N LEU A 223 0.54 -21.43 -19.17
CA LEU A 223 -0.20 -20.24 -19.58
C LEU A 223 -1.12 -19.73 -18.46
N LEU A 224 -1.77 -20.63 -17.72
CA LEU A 224 -2.60 -20.27 -16.57
C LEU A 224 -1.77 -19.67 -15.43
N ALA A 225 -0.58 -20.22 -15.16
CA ALA A 225 0.34 -19.66 -14.19
C ALA A 225 0.82 -18.24 -14.58
N CYS A 226 1.18 -18.03 -15.84
CA CYS A 226 1.52 -16.69 -16.36
C CYS A 226 0.35 -15.73 -16.18
N TYR A 227 -0.86 -16.16 -16.55
CA TYR A 227 -2.08 -15.36 -16.38
C TYR A 227 -2.34 -14.98 -14.91
N TYR A 228 -2.13 -15.89 -13.97
CA TYR A 228 -2.25 -15.61 -12.54
C TYR A 228 -1.19 -14.63 -12.02
N PHE A 229 0.06 -14.79 -12.45
CA PHE A 229 1.16 -13.90 -12.08
C PHE A 229 1.01 -12.49 -12.67
N ASP A 230 0.58 -12.39 -13.93
CA ASP A 230 0.34 -11.12 -14.63
C ASP A 230 -0.94 -10.42 -14.16
N GLY A 231 -1.92 -11.22 -13.72
CA GLY A 231 -3.15 -10.72 -13.09
C GLY A 231 -2.89 -9.89 -11.83
N GLY A 232 -1.70 -9.97 -11.22
CA GLY A 232 -1.27 -9.08 -10.15
C GLY A 232 -2.30 -8.91 -9.04
N GLY A 233 -2.29 -7.76 -8.39
CA GLY A 233 -3.32 -7.29 -7.45
C GLY A 233 -4.46 -6.52 -8.12
N TRP A 234 -4.56 -6.54 -9.45
CA TRP A 234 -5.60 -5.80 -10.17
C TRP A 234 -7.02 -6.23 -9.75
N LEU A 235 -7.90 -5.25 -9.58
CA LEU A 235 -9.28 -5.48 -9.18
C LEU A 235 -10.06 -6.30 -10.22
N TRP A 236 -9.79 -6.10 -11.51
CA TRP A 236 -10.40 -6.91 -12.57
C TRP A 236 -10.03 -8.39 -12.43
N ALA A 237 -8.77 -8.72 -12.11
CA ALA A 237 -8.30 -10.09 -11.97
C ALA A 237 -8.94 -10.76 -10.76
N THR A 238 -9.03 -10.03 -9.64
CA THR A 238 -9.72 -10.48 -8.43
C THR A 238 -11.21 -10.75 -8.68
N ARG A 239 -11.92 -9.84 -9.35
CA ARG A 239 -13.35 -10.04 -9.68
C ARG A 239 -13.58 -11.26 -10.58
N GLN A 240 -12.64 -11.50 -11.48
CA GLN A 240 -12.84 -12.47 -12.54
C GLN A 240 -12.34 -13.88 -12.19
N THR A 241 -11.37 -13.99 -11.27
CA THR A 241 -10.88 -15.27 -10.74
C THR A 241 -11.49 -15.62 -9.39
N GLY A 242 -12.01 -14.65 -8.64
CA GLY A 242 -12.48 -14.85 -7.26
C GLY A 242 -11.36 -15.07 -6.23
N LEU A 243 -10.09 -14.96 -6.66
CA LEU A 243 -8.89 -15.16 -5.83
C LEU A 243 -8.23 -13.81 -5.51
N SER A 244 -7.45 -13.72 -4.42
CA SER A 244 -6.55 -12.57 -4.21
C SER A 244 -5.23 -12.77 -4.97
N LEU A 245 -4.39 -11.72 -5.01
CA LEU A 245 -3.02 -11.80 -5.54
C LEU A 245 -2.25 -12.97 -4.93
N ILE A 246 -2.21 -13.05 -3.60
CA ILE A 246 -1.49 -14.12 -2.88
C ILE A 246 -2.03 -15.51 -3.30
N TYR A 247 -3.35 -15.72 -3.30
CA TYR A 247 -3.93 -17.00 -3.74
C TYR A 247 -3.54 -17.37 -5.18
N ARG A 248 -3.50 -16.39 -6.09
CA ARG A 248 -3.04 -16.59 -7.47
C ARG A 248 -1.56 -16.92 -7.56
N MET A 249 -0.70 -16.31 -6.73
CA MET A 249 0.73 -16.59 -6.69
C MET A 249 1.01 -18.03 -6.26
N TYR A 250 0.35 -18.51 -5.20
CA TYR A 250 0.45 -19.92 -4.83
C TYR A 250 -0.11 -20.81 -5.94
N ALA A 251 -1.29 -20.53 -6.47
CA ALA A 251 -1.85 -21.35 -7.56
C ALA A 251 -0.91 -21.42 -8.78
N ALA A 252 -0.25 -20.30 -9.14
CA ALA A 252 0.75 -20.26 -10.20
C ALA A 252 1.97 -21.12 -9.85
N ALA A 253 2.48 -21.05 -8.62
CA ALA A 253 3.60 -21.89 -8.18
C ALA A 253 3.26 -23.39 -8.18
N ASP A 254 2.05 -23.81 -7.77
CA ASP A 254 1.61 -25.22 -7.86
C ASP A 254 1.61 -25.74 -9.31
N LEU A 255 1.13 -24.90 -10.24
CA LEU A 255 1.08 -25.22 -11.66
C LEU A 255 2.50 -25.32 -12.25
N LEU A 256 3.39 -24.40 -11.90
CA LEU A 256 4.75 -24.35 -12.44
C LEU A 256 5.63 -25.48 -11.91
N GLU A 257 5.47 -25.88 -10.64
CA GLU A 257 6.16 -27.05 -10.10
C GLU A 257 5.86 -28.33 -10.89
N GLN A 258 4.63 -28.46 -11.40
CA GLN A 258 4.28 -29.58 -12.28
C GLN A 258 4.97 -29.47 -13.66
N VAL A 259 5.15 -28.26 -14.19
CA VAL A 259 5.88 -28.04 -15.45
C VAL A 259 7.36 -28.43 -15.27
N ILE A 260 8.00 -27.94 -14.21
CA ILE A 260 9.44 -28.15 -13.98
C ILE A 260 9.79 -29.56 -13.48
N ALA A 261 8.79 -30.40 -13.16
CA ALA A 261 8.99 -31.81 -12.85
C ALA A 261 9.60 -32.62 -14.03
N ASP A 262 9.62 -32.04 -15.25
CA ASP A 262 10.34 -32.57 -16.41
C ASP A 262 11.45 -31.60 -16.85
N PRO A 263 12.73 -31.86 -16.48
CA PRO A 263 13.87 -31.08 -16.93
C PRO A 263 14.10 -31.04 -18.45
N THR A 264 13.45 -31.94 -19.20
CA THR A 264 13.55 -31.99 -20.66
C THR A 264 12.46 -31.18 -21.37
N ASP A 265 11.51 -30.62 -20.63
CA ASP A 265 10.44 -29.81 -21.22
C ASP A 265 10.99 -28.50 -21.82
N PRO A 266 10.58 -28.11 -23.05
CA PRO A 266 10.94 -26.81 -23.64
C PRO A 266 10.61 -25.59 -22.78
N LEU A 267 9.67 -25.71 -21.84
CA LEU A 267 9.26 -24.65 -20.93
C LEU A 267 10.02 -24.66 -19.59
N TYR A 268 10.86 -25.68 -19.32
CA TYR A 268 11.49 -25.88 -18.01
C TYR A 268 12.20 -24.63 -17.47
N ASN A 269 13.08 -24.01 -18.27
CA ASN A 269 13.84 -22.84 -17.82
C ASN A 269 12.92 -21.62 -17.57
N ARG A 270 11.94 -21.37 -18.43
CA ARG A 270 11.01 -20.24 -18.28
C ARG A 270 10.06 -20.42 -17.11
N ALA A 271 9.57 -21.65 -16.92
CA ALA A 271 8.74 -22.00 -15.78
C ALA A 271 9.52 -21.89 -14.46
N SER A 272 10.78 -22.34 -14.45
CA SER A 272 11.68 -22.18 -13.30
C SER A 272 11.97 -20.71 -13.01
N TYR A 273 12.13 -19.88 -14.04
CA TYR A 273 12.36 -18.44 -13.89
C TYR A 273 11.15 -17.74 -13.27
N LEU A 274 9.95 -17.98 -13.80
CA LEU A 274 8.71 -17.43 -13.25
C LEU A 274 8.46 -17.94 -11.82
N LEU A 275 8.71 -19.22 -11.55
CA LEU A 275 8.58 -19.81 -10.21
C LEU A 275 9.54 -19.17 -9.21
N ALA A 276 10.79 -18.91 -9.62
CA ALA A 276 11.78 -18.23 -8.78
C ALA A 276 11.34 -16.80 -8.43
N ARG A 277 10.76 -16.06 -9.39
CA ARG A 277 10.19 -14.72 -9.16
C ARG A 277 9.00 -14.76 -8.21
N ILE A 278 8.09 -15.74 -8.37
CA ILE A 278 6.96 -15.94 -7.46
C ILE A 278 7.46 -16.15 -6.03
N TYR A 279 8.40 -17.08 -5.83
CA TYR A 279 8.94 -17.33 -4.50
C TYR A 279 9.67 -16.12 -3.92
N TYR A 280 10.42 -15.38 -4.73
CA TYR A 280 11.05 -14.15 -4.28
C TYR A 280 9.99 -13.15 -3.77
N TRP A 281 8.94 -12.87 -4.54
CA TRP A 281 7.94 -11.88 -4.14
C TRP A 281 7.07 -12.34 -2.97
N LEU A 282 6.77 -13.64 -2.87
CA LEU A 282 6.10 -14.20 -1.68
C LEU A 282 6.98 -14.09 -0.43
N ASP A 283 8.30 -14.24 -0.56
CA ASP A 283 9.24 -13.96 0.53
C ASP A 283 9.23 -12.47 0.92
N GLN A 284 9.27 -11.56 -0.06
CA GLN A 284 9.23 -10.12 0.24
C GLN A 284 7.93 -9.68 0.93
N GLU A 285 6.81 -10.36 0.65
CA GLU A 285 5.51 -10.12 1.28
C GLU A 285 5.42 -10.70 2.70
N ASP A 286 5.74 -11.99 2.86
CA ASP A 286 5.49 -12.75 4.10
C ASP A 286 6.75 -12.91 5.00
N ASN A 287 7.92 -12.41 4.56
CA ASN A 287 9.23 -12.63 5.20
C ASN A 287 9.48 -14.13 5.50
N ASN A 288 9.39 -14.97 4.47
CA ASN A 288 9.38 -16.43 4.61
C ASN A 288 10.70 -17.06 4.13
N PRO A 289 11.58 -17.50 5.05
CA PRO A 289 12.89 -18.06 4.69
C PRO A 289 12.84 -19.28 3.78
N ALA A 290 11.74 -20.05 3.81
CA ALA A 290 11.58 -21.18 2.90
C ALA A 290 11.42 -20.71 1.45
N HIS A 291 10.64 -19.65 1.20
CA HIS A 291 10.51 -19.06 -0.13
C HIS A 291 11.81 -18.41 -0.61
N GLU A 292 12.52 -17.70 0.26
CA GLU A 292 13.84 -17.13 -0.07
C GLU A 292 14.79 -18.24 -0.56
N LYS A 293 14.86 -19.34 0.19
CA LYS A 293 15.71 -20.50 -0.14
C LYS A 293 15.34 -21.10 -1.49
N MET A 294 14.04 -21.27 -1.76
CA MET A 294 13.56 -21.82 -3.03
C MET A 294 13.87 -20.90 -4.21
N ALA A 295 13.58 -19.60 -4.09
CA ALA A 295 13.91 -18.61 -5.11
C ALA A 295 15.40 -18.62 -5.46
N ARG A 296 16.28 -18.57 -4.45
CA ARG A 296 17.74 -18.62 -4.63
C ARG A 296 18.20 -19.91 -5.30
N ALA A 297 17.64 -21.06 -4.95
CA ALA A 297 18.00 -22.34 -5.57
C ALA A 297 17.68 -22.38 -7.07
N TYR A 298 16.49 -21.91 -7.47
CA TYR A 298 16.11 -21.83 -8.87
C TYR A 298 16.96 -20.81 -9.64
N PHE A 299 17.13 -19.60 -9.11
CA PHE A 299 17.99 -18.59 -9.75
C PHE A 299 19.45 -19.05 -9.87
N THR A 300 20.00 -19.77 -8.89
CA THR A 300 21.36 -20.32 -8.96
C THR A 300 21.49 -21.35 -10.08
N THR A 301 20.45 -22.17 -10.29
CA THR A 301 20.42 -23.16 -11.37
C THR A 301 20.33 -22.46 -12.73
N LEU A 302 19.43 -21.48 -12.86
CA LEU A 302 19.25 -20.70 -14.09
C LEU A 302 20.49 -19.87 -14.44
N GLN A 303 21.20 -19.32 -13.45
CA GLN A 303 22.42 -18.55 -13.67
C GLN A 303 23.50 -19.36 -14.39
N LYS A 304 23.53 -20.69 -14.21
CA LYS A 304 24.46 -21.58 -14.94
C LYS A 304 24.10 -21.69 -16.43
N ALA A 305 22.81 -21.72 -16.75
CA ALA A 305 22.31 -21.79 -18.12
C ALA A 305 22.33 -20.41 -18.82
N TYR A 306 22.18 -19.34 -18.05
CA TYR A 306 22.09 -17.95 -18.52
C TYR A 306 23.08 -17.03 -17.77
N PRO A 307 24.42 -17.25 -17.91
CA PRO A 307 25.44 -16.52 -17.13
C PRO A 307 25.45 -15.00 -17.37
N GLY A 308 24.93 -14.53 -18.51
CA GLY A 308 24.86 -13.11 -18.86
C GLY A 308 23.57 -12.40 -18.43
N ASN A 309 22.58 -13.10 -17.86
CA ASN A 309 21.31 -12.48 -17.50
C ASN A 309 21.46 -11.65 -16.22
N GLU A 310 21.38 -10.33 -16.36
CA GLU A 310 21.59 -9.41 -15.24
C GLU A 310 20.48 -9.54 -14.19
N ILE A 311 19.22 -9.70 -14.59
CA ILE A 311 18.07 -9.81 -13.67
C ILE A 311 18.24 -11.02 -12.74
N ILE A 312 18.71 -12.17 -13.22
CA ILE A 312 19.03 -13.32 -12.37
C ILE A 312 20.12 -12.95 -11.36
N SER A 313 21.20 -12.32 -11.81
CA SER A 313 22.27 -11.88 -10.91
C SER A 313 21.77 -10.89 -9.84
N MET A 314 20.82 -10.02 -10.20
CA MET A 314 20.17 -9.08 -9.29
C MET A 314 19.40 -9.80 -8.19
N TYR A 315 18.57 -10.78 -8.55
CA TYR A 315 17.83 -11.60 -7.59
C TYR A 315 18.76 -12.41 -6.67
N LEU A 316 19.97 -12.75 -7.14
CA LEU A 316 21.01 -13.39 -6.32
C LEU A 316 21.80 -12.41 -5.44
N GLY A 317 21.47 -11.11 -5.48
CA GLY A 317 22.04 -10.07 -4.61
C GLY A 317 23.12 -9.20 -5.26
N LYS A 318 23.43 -9.39 -6.55
CA LYS A 318 24.33 -8.48 -7.26
C LYS A 318 23.63 -7.13 -7.45
N LYS A 319 24.20 -6.06 -6.90
CA LYS A 319 23.70 -4.70 -7.16
C LYS A 319 23.94 -4.33 -8.63
N ILE A 320 22.87 -4.07 -9.37
CA ILE A 320 22.94 -3.54 -10.75
C ILE A 320 22.79 -2.03 -10.68
N LYS A 321 23.74 -1.30 -11.26
CA LYS A 321 23.71 0.16 -11.24
C LYS A 321 22.71 0.71 -12.26
N ASN A 322 21.95 1.71 -11.85
CA ASN A 322 21.02 2.48 -12.69
C ASN A 322 21.80 3.65 -13.31
N GLU A 323 22.60 3.37 -14.34
CA GLU A 323 23.51 4.31 -15.03
C GLU A 323 22.81 5.10 -16.13
N GLU A 324 22.00 6.10 -15.78
CA GLU A 324 21.51 7.07 -16.77
C GLU A 324 20.79 8.21 -16.04
N LEU A 325 21.54 9.25 -15.66
CA LEU A 325 20.97 10.53 -15.25
C LEU A 325 21.92 11.69 -15.61
N PRO A 326 21.42 12.75 -16.26
CA PRO A 326 22.17 13.99 -16.44
C PRO A 326 22.15 14.79 -15.14
N VAL A 327 22.90 14.36 -14.13
CA VAL A 327 23.09 15.15 -12.90
C VAL A 327 24.19 16.17 -13.17
N ALA A 328 23.86 17.47 -13.04
CA ALA A 328 24.83 18.53 -13.27
C ALA A 328 25.74 18.70 -12.05
N THR A 329 27.02 18.39 -12.18
CA THR A 329 28.02 18.80 -11.19
C THR A 329 28.53 20.19 -11.56
N GLN A 330 28.19 21.20 -10.75
CA GLN A 330 28.70 22.56 -10.90
C GLN A 330 29.77 22.84 -9.83
N GLN A 331 30.89 23.42 -10.26
CA GLN A 331 31.98 23.81 -9.36
C GLN A 331 31.47 24.86 -8.35
N GLY A 332 31.55 24.56 -7.06
CA GLY A 332 31.11 25.45 -5.97
C GLY A 332 29.70 25.17 -5.42
N ALA A 333 28.97 24.18 -5.93
CA ALA A 333 27.72 23.75 -5.32
C ALA A 333 27.97 23.05 -3.97
N PRO A 334 27.17 23.33 -2.91
CA PRO A 334 27.25 22.57 -1.66
C PRO A 334 26.99 21.08 -1.88
N LEU A 335 27.69 20.21 -1.14
CA LEU A 335 27.61 18.77 -1.36
C LEU A 335 26.21 18.20 -1.08
N TRP A 336 25.52 18.71 -0.05
CA TRP A 336 24.12 18.36 0.20
C TRP A 336 23.21 18.68 -0.99
N ALA A 337 23.48 19.77 -1.72
CA ALA A 337 22.67 20.18 -2.87
C ALA A 337 22.88 19.23 -4.05
N VAL A 338 24.13 18.82 -4.28
CA VAL A 338 24.48 17.81 -5.31
C VAL A 338 23.79 16.48 -5.03
N TYR A 339 23.88 15.98 -3.79
CA TYR A 339 23.23 14.70 -3.45
C TYR A 339 21.71 14.78 -3.46
N GLN A 340 21.11 15.89 -3.02
CA GLN A 340 19.66 16.06 -3.07
C GLN A 340 19.15 16.11 -4.52
N GLN A 341 19.84 16.82 -5.41
CA GLN A 341 19.49 16.87 -6.84
C GLN A 341 19.51 15.47 -7.46
N GLU A 342 20.57 14.68 -7.22
CA GLU A 342 20.65 13.31 -7.72
C GLU A 342 19.52 12.44 -7.15
N ALA A 343 19.25 12.54 -5.85
CA ALA A 343 18.20 11.77 -5.19
C ALA A 343 16.82 12.08 -5.79
N MET A 344 16.50 13.37 -6.00
CA MET A 344 15.24 13.78 -6.62
C MET A 344 15.11 13.28 -8.06
N HIS A 345 16.18 13.36 -8.86
CA HIS A 345 16.18 12.82 -10.23
C HIS A 345 15.88 11.32 -10.27
N ARG A 346 16.52 10.54 -9.39
CA ARG A 346 16.32 9.09 -9.32
C ARG A 346 14.93 8.75 -8.79
N MET A 347 14.47 9.46 -7.76
CA MET A 347 13.15 9.27 -7.18
C MET A 347 12.05 9.55 -8.22
N LEU A 348 12.16 10.64 -8.99
CA LEU A 348 11.24 10.94 -10.08
C LEU A 348 11.30 9.90 -11.20
N LYS A 349 12.48 9.33 -11.52
CA LYS A 349 12.57 8.21 -12.49
C LYS A 349 11.71 7.02 -12.06
N VAL A 350 11.68 6.69 -10.76
CA VAL A 350 10.81 5.62 -10.22
C VAL A 350 9.34 6.04 -10.30
N ILE A 351 8.98 7.22 -9.80
CA ILE A 351 7.59 7.72 -9.81
C ILE A 351 7.04 7.76 -11.25
N HIS A 352 7.78 8.39 -12.17
CA HIS A 352 7.37 8.53 -13.57
C HIS A 352 7.20 7.19 -14.25
N TRP A 353 8.04 6.20 -13.96
CA TRP A 353 7.84 4.85 -14.47
C TRP A 353 6.50 4.27 -14.01
N TRP A 354 6.18 4.37 -12.73
CA TRP A 354 4.89 3.88 -12.22
C TRP A 354 3.71 4.60 -12.87
N VAL A 355 3.73 5.93 -12.92
CA VAL A 355 2.62 6.72 -13.47
C VAL A 355 2.44 6.51 -14.98
N THR A 356 3.51 6.27 -15.73
CA THR A 356 3.45 6.16 -17.21
C THR A 356 3.36 4.73 -17.72
N GLN A 357 3.96 3.76 -17.03
CA GLN A 357 4.07 2.38 -17.50
C GLN A 357 3.07 1.43 -16.83
N LYS A 358 2.65 1.72 -15.59
CA LYS A 358 1.78 0.82 -14.81
C LYS A 358 0.44 1.42 -14.44
N GLN A 359 0.40 2.67 -14.00
CA GLN A 359 -0.81 3.25 -13.45
C GLN A 359 -1.93 3.31 -14.48
N THR A 360 -3.07 2.75 -14.12
CA THR A 360 -4.28 2.72 -14.94
C THR A 360 -5.12 3.99 -14.77
N ALA A 361 -6.10 4.19 -15.65
CA ALA A 361 -6.97 5.37 -15.61
C ALA A 361 -7.81 5.47 -14.32
N ASN A 362 -8.12 4.34 -13.67
CA ASN A 362 -8.78 4.28 -12.37
C ASN A 362 -7.78 4.29 -11.19
N GLY A 363 -6.51 4.62 -11.42
CA GLY A 363 -5.52 4.86 -10.38
C GLY A 363 -4.75 3.65 -9.88
N GLU A 364 -5.19 2.42 -10.15
CA GLU A 364 -4.50 1.19 -9.72
C GLU A 364 -3.08 1.10 -10.31
N LEU A 365 -2.15 0.58 -9.52
CA LEU A 365 -0.75 0.34 -9.89
C LEU A 365 -0.45 -1.16 -10.08
N GLY A 366 -1.28 -2.03 -9.52
CA GLY A 366 -1.26 -3.47 -9.78
C GLY A 366 -0.85 -4.34 -8.61
N GLY A 367 -0.67 -3.79 -7.40
CA GLY A 367 -0.49 -4.53 -6.14
C GLY A 367 -1.78 -4.81 -5.38
N LYS A 368 -2.89 -4.18 -5.78
CA LYS A 368 -4.22 -4.03 -5.13
C LYS A 368 -4.26 -2.68 -4.42
N TYR A 369 -5.43 -2.03 -4.35
CA TYR A 369 -5.51 -0.68 -3.79
C TYR A 369 -4.90 -0.55 -2.37
N GLY A 370 -5.03 -1.55 -1.50
CA GLY A 370 -4.42 -1.53 -0.16
C GLY A 370 -2.90 -1.39 -0.19
N ASP A 371 -2.21 -2.14 -1.06
CA ASP A 371 -0.75 -2.02 -1.21
C ASP A 371 -0.38 -0.84 -2.10
N ASP A 372 -1.23 -0.48 -3.08
CA ASP A 372 -0.95 0.60 -4.02
C ASP A 372 -0.83 1.95 -3.28
N VAL A 373 -1.62 2.18 -2.23
CA VAL A 373 -1.61 3.46 -1.49
C VAL A 373 -0.33 3.68 -0.69
N GLU A 374 0.33 2.61 -0.24
CA GLU A 374 1.56 2.70 0.54
C GLU A 374 2.70 3.37 -0.23
N ILE A 375 2.74 3.22 -1.56
CA ILE A 375 3.78 3.84 -2.40
C ILE A 375 3.76 5.36 -2.30
N LEU A 376 2.61 5.97 -1.97
CA LEU A 376 2.49 7.42 -1.86
C LEU A 376 3.27 7.97 -0.66
N ARG A 377 3.60 7.14 0.33
CA ARG A 377 4.27 7.54 1.59
C ARG A 377 5.60 8.29 1.39
N TRP A 378 6.19 8.23 0.20
CA TRP A 378 7.43 8.95 -0.16
C TRP A 378 7.30 9.89 -1.38
N TRP A 379 6.09 10.15 -1.91
CA TRP A 379 5.88 10.97 -3.10
C TRP A 379 5.79 12.48 -2.83
N LEU A 380 5.44 12.88 -1.60
CA LEU A 380 5.26 14.30 -1.26
C LEU A 380 6.48 15.19 -1.52
N PRO A 381 7.75 14.76 -1.36
CA PRO A 381 8.89 15.60 -1.73
C PRO A 381 8.94 15.92 -3.23
N ALA A 382 8.53 15.01 -4.10
CA ALA A 382 8.41 15.27 -5.53
C ALA A 382 7.29 16.27 -5.84
N VAL A 383 6.17 16.17 -5.13
CA VAL A 383 5.00 17.04 -5.35
C VAL A 383 5.19 18.43 -4.74
N LEU A 384 5.72 18.54 -3.53
CA LEU A 384 5.81 19.78 -2.76
C LEU A 384 7.18 20.47 -2.86
N GLY A 385 8.22 19.72 -3.19
CA GLY A 385 9.59 20.22 -3.33
C GLY A 385 9.95 20.53 -4.78
N ALA A 386 9.80 19.53 -5.66
CA ALA A 386 10.10 19.66 -7.09
C ALA A 386 8.91 20.19 -7.92
N ASP A 387 7.71 20.31 -7.36
CA ASP A 387 6.49 20.72 -8.08
C ASP A 387 6.24 19.88 -9.34
N ASP A 388 6.49 18.56 -9.25
CA ASP A 388 6.42 17.67 -10.41
C ASP A 388 4.97 17.31 -10.75
N SER A 389 4.54 17.75 -11.94
CA SER A 389 3.16 17.57 -12.42
C SER A 389 2.74 16.11 -12.61
N LEU A 390 3.68 15.22 -12.96
CA LEU A 390 3.37 13.82 -13.22
C LEU A 390 3.25 13.03 -11.91
N ALA A 391 4.11 13.31 -10.93
CA ALA A 391 3.96 12.82 -9.56
C ALA A 391 2.62 13.26 -8.95
N LYS A 392 2.27 14.55 -9.10
CA LYS A 392 0.98 15.09 -8.65
C LYS A 392 -0.20 14.40 -9.32
N LEU A 393 -0.15 14.20 -10.64
CA LEU A 393 -1.19 13.49 -11.39
C LEU A 393 -1.36 12.05 -10.91
N GLY A 394 -0.26 11.34 -10.68
CA GLY A 394 -0.31 9.95 -10.21
C GLY A 394 -0.87 9.82 -8.80
N TYR A 395 -0.49 10.74 -7.90
CA TYR A 395 -1.04 10.83 -6.55
C TYR A 395 -2.57 11.03 -6.60
N MET A 396 -3.02 12.02 -7.37
CA MET A 396 -4.45 12.33 -7.53
C MET A 396 -5.24 11.15 -8.10
N ARG A 397 -4.73 10.50 -9.16
CA ARG A 397 -5.37 9.34 -9.78
C ARG A 397 -5.59 8.20 -8.79
N LEU A 398 -4.62 7.93 -7.92
CA LEU A 398 -4.76 6.88 -6.92
C LEU A 398 -5.76 7.25 -5.82
N ALA A 399 -5.71 8.48 -5.31
CA ALA A 399 -6.70 8.97 -4.32
C ALA A 399 -8.14 8.92 -4.85
N ASP A 400 -8.36 9.39 -6.09
CA ASP A 400 -9.67 9.34 -6.75
C ASP A 400 -10.05 7.91 -7.13
N GLY A 401 -9.08 7.09 -7.52
CA GLY A 401 -9.25 5.66 -7.79
C GLY A 401 -9.78 4.90 -6.59
N VAL A 402 -9.19 5.11 -5.42
CA VAL A 402 -9.64 4.52 -4.16
C VAL A 402 -11.08 4.96 -3.83
N TRP A 403 -11.39 6.25 -3.93
CA TRP A 403 -12.74 6.77 -3.68
C TRP A 403 -13.78 6.11 -4.61
N ASN A 404 -13.45 5.94 -5.89
CA ASN A 404 -14.34 5.40 -6.90
C ASN A 404 -14.25 3.86 -7.08
N SER A 405 -13.43 3.18 -6.29
CA SER A 405 -13.17 1.73 -6.41
C SER A 405 -14.39 0.85 -6.13
N GLY A 406 -15.36 1.39 -5.38
CA GLY A 406 -16.46 0.64 -4.80
C GLY A 406 -16.09 -0.14 -3.54
N LEU A 407 -14.84 -0.04 -3.06
CA LEU A 407 -14.35 -0.67 -1.81
C LEU A 407 -14.63 0.18 -0.57
N LEU A 408 -14.93 1.46 -0.75
CA LEU A 408 -15.28 2.38 0.33
C LEU A 408 -16.79 2.59 0.45
N GLU A 409 -17.25 2.78 1.69
CA GLU A 409 -18.56 3.26 2.09
C GLU A 409 -18.34 4.43 3.04
N ARG A 410 -19.00 5.58 2.83
CA ARG A 410 -18.76 6.82 3.61
C ARG A 410 -17.28 7.09 3.89
N GLY A 411 -16.40 6.99 2.89
CA GLY A 411 -14.98 7.30 3.03
C GLY A 411 -14.17 6.35 3.94
N PHE A 412 -14.62 5.11 4.14
CA PHE A 412 -13.87 4.07 4.87
C PHE A 412 -14.14 2.67 4.28
N ALA A 413 -13.30 1.67 4.58
CA ALA A 413 -13.43 0.32 4.02
C ALA A 413 -14.83 -0.30 4.28
N LYS A 414 -15.40 -0.95 3.25
CA LYS A 414 -16.65 -1.72 3.36
C LYS A 414 -16.47 -3.04 4.10
N LYS A 415 -15.34 -3.69 3.87
CA LYS A 415 -15.02 -4.96 4.52
C LYS A 415 -14.56 -4.67 5.94
N VAL A 416 -15.08 -5.41 6.89
CA VAL A 416 -14.53 -5.45 8.25
C VAL A 416 -13.15 -6.09 8.21
N ASP A 417 -12.18 -5.41 8.77
CA ASP A 417 -10.82 -5.90 9.02
C ASP A 417 -10.27 -5.22 10.27
N ASP A 418 -9.06 -5.58 10.69
CA ASP A 418 -8.40 -4.80 11.74
C ASP A 418 -8.07 -3.37 11.27
N VAL A 419 -7.83 -2.48 12.24
CA VAL A 419 -7.69 -1.04 11.99
C VAL A 419 -6.42 -0.67 11.23
N GLU A 420 -5.40 -1.54 11.23
CA GLU A 420 -4.24 -1.36 10.36
C GLU A 420 -4.76 -1.34 8.92
N HIS A 421 -5.32 -2.47 8.45
CA HIS A 421 -5.64 -2.68 7.05
C HIS A 421 -6.91 -1.93 6.59
N SER A 422 -7.93 -1.85 7.47
CA SER A 422 -9.20 -1.20 7.11
C SER A 422 -9.07 0.32 6.95
N ALA A 423 -8.06 0.94 7.58
CA ALA A 423 -7.78 2.38 7.45
C ALA A 423 -6.91 2.72 6.23
N GLU A 424 -6.04 1.83 5.78
CA GLU A 424 -4.98 2.08 4.77
C GLU A 424 -5.49 2.85 3.55
N LEU A 425 -6.53 2.31 2.90
CA LEU A 425 -7.07 2.83 1.64
C LEU A 425 -7.27 4.35 1.66
N PHE A 426 -7.88 4.84 2.75
CA PHE A 426 -8.26 6.24 2.85
C PHE A 426 -7.22 7.08 3.61
N ARG A 427 -6.59 6.51 4.64
CA ARG A 427 -5.52 7.13 5.43
C ARG A 427 -4.33 7.53 4.56
N ASP A 428 -3.91 6.68 3.64
CA ASP A 428 -2.66 6.88 2.90
C ASP A 428 -2.83 7.68 1.60
N THR A 429 -4.06 8.11 1.31
CA THR A 429 -4.38 8.90 0.10
C THR A 429 -4.88 10.31 0.43
N HIS A 430 -6.01 10.42 1.13
CA HIS A 430 -6.76 11.67 1.20
C HIS A 430 -6.12 12.77 2.07
N PRO A 431 -5.46 12.47 3.21
CA PRO A 431 -4.75 13.48 3.99
C PRO A 431 -3.72 14.27 3.17
N GLY A 432 -2.90 13.61 2.35
CA GLY A 432 -1.91 14.30 1.51
C GLY A 432 -2.52 15.26 0.50
N MET A 433 -3.78 15.04 0.09
CA MET A 433 -4.48 15.92 -0.86
C MET A 433 -4.69 17.35 -0.34
N PHE A 434 -4.68 17.57 0.98
CA PHE A 434 -4.71 18.91 1.57
C PHE A 434 -3.45 19.71 1.22
N LEU A 435 -2.32 19.05 0.98
CA LEU A 435 -1.09 19.70 0.53
C LEU A 435 -1.02 19.76 -1.00
N VAL A 436 -1.41 18.67 -1.68
CA VAL A 436 -1.35 18.57 -3.15
C VAL A 436 -2.31 19.56 -3.84
N ASN A 437 -3.54 19.69 -3.32
CA ASN A 437 -4.60 20.56 -3.82
C ASN A 437 -5.26 21.31 -2.66
N TYR A 438 -4.49 22.20 -2.03
CA TYR A 438 -4.97 23.01 -0.90
C TYR A 438 -6.26 23.78 -1.23
N GLY A 439 -7.29 23.57 -0.42
CA GLY A 439 -8.61 24.22 -0.52
C GLY A 439 -9.56 23.64 -1.56
N ASP A 440 -9.19 22.52 -2.18
CA ASP A 440 -10.10 21.77 -3.04
C ASP A 440 -11.26 21.17 -2.21
N PRO A 441 -12.54 21.49 -2.54
CA PRO A 441 -13.66 21.14 -1.68
C PRO A 441 -13.90 19.63 -1.57
N GLU A 442 -13.62 18.87 -2.63
CA GLU A 442 -13.93 17.45 -2.66
C GLU A 442 -13.09 16.67 -1.65
N TYR A 443 -11.77 16.93 -1.58
CA TYR A 443 -10.91 16.21 -0.64
C TYR A 443 -11.20 16.57 0.82
N VAL A 444 -11.54 17.83 1.11
CA VAL A 444 -11.95 18.26 2.46
C VAL A 444 -13.27 17.59 2.86
N GLU A 445 -14.26 17.60 1.96
CA GLU A 445 -15.56 16.96 2.17
C GLU A 445 -15.47 15.44 2.34
N ARG A 446 -14.66 14.75 1.52
CA ARG A 446 -14.43 13.30 1.66
C ARG A 446 -13.87 12.95 3.05
N CYS A 447 -12.93 13.74 3.58
CA CYS A 447 -12.42 13.52 4.93
C CYS A 447 -13.46 13.78 6.02
N MET A 448 -14.31 14.80 5.87
CA MET A 448 -15.44 15.02 6.80
C MET A 448 -16.46 13.88 6.75
N ILE A 449 -16.79 13.38 5.56
CA ILE A 449 -17.71 12.23 5.38
C ILE A 449 -17.20 11.01 6.14
N SER A 450 -15.90 10.70 6.04
CA SER A 450 -15.28 9.58 6.76
C SER A 450 -15.46 9.66 8.28
N MET A 451 -15.46 10.88 8.82
CA MET A 451 -15.60 11.09 10.27
C MET A 451 -17.02 10.95 10.81
N GLN A 452 -18.04 10.83 9.95
CA GLN A 452 -19.40 10.45 10.39
C GLN A 452 -19.37 9.09 11.10
N ASN A 453 -18.51 8.18 10.66
CA ASN A 453 -18.39 6.84 11.23
C ASN A 453 -17.86 6.84 12.68
N PHE A 454 -17.09 7.87 13.09
CA PHE A 454 -16.47 7.91 14.42
C PHE A 454 -17.52 7.92 15.55
N ALA A 455 -18.52 8.78 15.44
CA ALA A 455 -19.59 8.88 16.42
C ALA A 455 -20.67 7.79 16.21
N ASP A 456 -21.02 7.51 14.95
CA ASP A 456 -22.20 6.72 14.62
C ASP A 456 -21.94 5.21 14.70
N VAL A 457 -20.70 4.76 14.46
CA VAL A 457 -20.35 3.35 14.30
C VAL A 457 -19.20 2.94 15.22
N TRP A 458 -18.09 3.66 15.19
CA TRP A 458 -16.83 3.17 15.75
C TRP A 458 -16.72 3.32 17.26
N THR A 459 -17.23 4.42 17.83
CA THR A 459 -17.05 4.73 19.25
C THR A 459 -18.33 4.69 20.07
N GLY A 460 -18.15 4.68 21.38
CA GLY A 460 -19.21 4.95 22.34
C GLY A 460 -18.63 5.39 23.67
N ILE A 461 -19.50 5.60 24.65
CA ILE A 461 -19.10 5.95 26.01
C ILE A 461 -19.07 4.68 26.87
N THR A 462 -17.98 4.46 27.59
CA THR A 462 -17.77 3.31 28.49
C THR A 462 -18.42 3.55 29.85
N SER A 463 -18.33 2.57 30.75
CA SER A 463 -18.80 2.68 32.13
C SER A 463 -18.08 3.74 32.97
N LEU A 464 -16.88 4.18 32.57
CA LEU A 464 -16.16 5.27 33.27
C LEU A 464 -16.41 6.66 32.63
N GLY A 465 -17.30 6.75 31.65
CA GLY A 465 -17.56 8.00 30.93
C GLY A 465 -16.51 8.35 29.89
N HIS A 466 -15.61 7.41 29.57
CA HIS A 466 -14.59 7.58 28.54
C HIS A 466 -15.18 7.31 27.15
N ARG A 467 -14.81 8.11 26.15
CA ARG A 467 -15.09 7.76 24.75
C ARG A 467 -13.98 6.83 24.25
N HIS A 468 -14.34 5.63 23.84
CA HIS A 468 -13.43 4.65 23.23
C HIS A 468 -14.04 4.02 21.99
N PHE A 469 -13.18 3.48 21.14
CA PHE A 469 -13.62 2.57 20.10
C PHE A 469 -14.26 1.32 20.70
N ARG A 470 -15.31 0.84 20.04
CA ARG A 470 -16.00 -0.41 20.38
C ARG A 470 -15.20 -1.63 19.99
N SER A 471 -14.34 -1.50 18.99
CA SER A 471 -13.48 -2.53 18.44
C SER A 471 -12.37 -1.92 17.58
N TYR A 472 -11.24 -2.61 17.46
CA TYR A 472 -10.21 -2.37 16.46
C TYR A 472 -10.51 -3.09 15.14
N TYR A 473 -11.46 -4.01 15.13
CA TYR A 473 -11.95 -4.71 13.95
C TYR A 473 -13.22 -4.02 13.46
N LEU A 474 -13.10 -3.22 12.39
CA LEU A 474 -14.12 -2.26 11.99
C LEU A 474 -14.19 -2.06 10.48
N SER A 475 -15.35 -1.55 10.05
CA SER A 475 -15.61 -1.05 8.69
C SER A 475 -16.34 0.28 8.80
N ALA A 476 -16.72 0.86 7.66
CA ALA A 476 -17.57 2.05 7.64
C ALA A 476 -18.91 1.85 8.35
N THR A 477 -19.48 0.64 8.33
CA THR A 477 -20.87 0.38 8.72
C THR A 477 -21.05 -0.47 9.97
N GLU A 478 -20.01 -1.18 10.40
CA GLU A 478 -20.09 -2.08 11.55
C GLU A 478 -18.73 -2.25 12.23
N VAL A 479 -18.78 -2.79 13.45
CA VAL A 479 -17.63 -3.17 14.27
C VAL A 479 -17.83 -4.59 14.80
N VAL A 480 -16.76 -5.27 15.22
CA VAL A 480 -16.80 -6.61 15.82
C VAL A 480 -16.57 -6.50 17.33
N PRO A 481 -17.61 -6.35 18.16
CA PRO A 481 -17.42 -6.06 19.59
C PRO A 481 -17.13 -7.30 20.44
N GLN A 482 -17.28 -8.52 19.89
CA GLN A 482 -17.05 -9.76 20.64
C GLN A 482 -15.56 -10.01 20.86
N PHE A 483 -15.24 -10.78 21.90
CA PHE A 483 -13.88 -11.24 22.18
C PHE A 483 -13.25 -11.94 20.96
N PRO A 484 -11.95 -11.72 20.67
CA PRO A 484 -11.02 -10.79 21.34
C PRO A 484 -11.05 -9.35 20.79
N TYR A 485 -11.97 -9.05 19.87
CA TYR A 485 -11.96 -7.85 19.03
C TYR A 485 -12.48 -6.57 19.70
N GLY A 486 -13.22 -6.67 20.80
CA GLY A 486 -13.91 -5.56 21.47
C GLY A 486 -13.03 -4.58 22.24
N VAL A 487 -11.91 -4.14 21.65
CA VAL A 487 -10.92 -3.26 22.29
C VAL A 487 -10.62 -2.02 21.44
N ASP A 488 -10.27 -0.92 22.09
CA ASP A 488 -9.62 0.25 21.50
C ASP A 488 -8.10 0.11 21.67
N VAL A 489 -7.35 0.23 20.57
CA VAL A 489 -5.88 0.15 20.57
C VAL A 489 -5.31 1.47 20.06
N ALA A 490 -4.05 1.77 20.41
CA ALA A 490 -3.40 3.01 19.99
C ALA A 490 -3.40 3.20 18.45
N LEU A 491 -3.34 2.09 17.71
CA LEU A 491 -3.37 2.08 16.25
C LEU A 491 -4.69 2.60 15.66
N ASN A 492 -5.79 2.65 16.42
CA ASN A 492 -7.05 3.23 15.96
C ASN A 492 -6.92 4.72 15.56
N ALA A 493 -5.87 5.41 16.02
CA ALA A 493 -5.50 6.73 15.53
C ALA A 493 -5.34 6.79 14.00
N ARG A 494 -4.95 5.69 13.33
CA ARG A 494 -4.85 5.59 11.87
C ARG A 494 -6.17 5.90 11.18
N ALA A 495 -7.28 5.37 11.70
CA ALA A 495 -8.61 5.63 11.16
C ALA A 495 -9.03 7.11 11.31
N LEU A 496 -8.45 7.83 12.27
CA LEU A 496 -8.80 9.22 12.57
C LEU A 496 -7.94 10.26 11.85
N LEU A 497 -6.86 9.83 11.18
CA LEU A 497 -5.95 10.74 10.48
C LEU A 497 -6.66 11.67 9.47
N PRO A 498 -7.62 11.21 8.64
CA PRO A 498 -8.38 12.09 7.75
C PRO A 498 -9.14 13.20 8.50
N GLY A 499 -9.71 12.88 9.67
CA GLY A 499 -10.38 13.85 10.52
C GLY A 499 -9.42 14.84 11.16
N LEU A 500 -8.22 14.40 11.55
CA LEU A 500 -7.20 15.27 12.14
C LEU A 500 -6.75 16.34 11.14
N TRP A 501 -6.60 15.94 9.87
CA TRP A 501 -6.29 16.85 8.76
C TRP A 501 -7.44 17.80 8.42
N ALA A 502 -8.69 17.33 8.44
CA ALA A 502 -9.85 18.20 8.30
C ALA A 502 -9.90 19.24 9.44
N ALA A 503 -9.67 18.83 10.69
CA ALA A 503 -9.62 19.73 11.84
C ALA A 503 -8.44 20.71 11.79
N TRP A 504 -7.28 20.32 11.26
CA TRP A 504 -6.17 21.25 10.99
C TRP A 504 -6.52 22.32 9.95
N TYR A 505 -7.35 21.95 8.97
CA TYR A 505 -7.75 22.85 7.89
C TYR A 505 -8.83 23.85 8.34
N ASN A 506 -9.95 23.36 8.88
CA ASN A 506 -11.13 24.18 9.17
C ASN A 506 -11.56 24.24 10.63
N GLU A 507 -10.84 23.61 11.56
CA GLU A 507 -11.21 23.54 12.97
C GLU A 507 -12.68 23.10 13.16
N ASN A 508 -13.13 22.08 12.43
CA ASN A 508 -14.51 21.61 12.50
C ASN A 508 -14.91 21.30 13.96
N PRO A 509 -15.95 21.93 14.50
CA PRO A 509 -16.25 21.86 15.93
C PRO A 509 -16.65 20.46 16.39
N SER A 510 -17.32 19.68 15.53
CA SER A 510 -17.71 18.30 15.86
C SER A 510 -16.48 17.40 15.99
N ILE A 511 -15.53 17.50 15.05
CA ILE A 511 -14.29 16.71 15.09
C ILE A 511 -13.47 17.09 16.33
N VAL A 512 -13.23 18.39 16.55
CA VAL A 512 -12.41 18.88 17.68
C VAL A 512 -12.98 18.44 19.02
N GLN A 513 -14.32 18.48 19.17
CA GLN A 513 -14.98 18.01 20.38
C GLN A 513 -14.77 16.49 20.58
N GLN A 514 -15.15 15.69 19.59
CA GLN A 514 -15.18 14.23 19.71
C GLN A 514 -13.77 13.63 19.87
N PHE A 515 -12.79 14.15 19.12
CA PHE A 515 -11.38 13.76 19.30
C PHE A 515 -10.86 14.19 20.66
N GLY A 516 -11.25 15.38 21.14
CA GLY A 516 -10.92 15.83 22.48
C GLY A 516 -11.44 14.90 23.58
N GLU A 517 -12.65 14.36 23.44
CA GLU A 517 -13.21 13.36 24.36
C GLU A 517 -12.39 12.06 24.36
N TRP A 518 -12.07 11.53 23.18
CA TRP A 518 -11.27 10.30 23.01
C TRP A 518 -9.83 10.45 23.52
N CYS A 519 -9.15 11.54 23.17
CA CYS A 519 -7.80 11.83 23.64
C CYS A 519 -7.73 11.99 25.17
N LYS A 520 -8.74 12.61 25.78
CA LYS A 520 -8.82 12.75 27.24
C LYS A 520 -8.97 11.40 27.94
N ALA A 521 -9.74 10.49 27.36
CA ALA A 521 -9.86 9.11 27.86
C ALA A 521 -8.50 8.41 27.87
N TRP A 522 -7.80 8.35 26.73
CA TRP A 522 -6.47 7.73 26.66
C TRP A 522 -5.44 8.34 27.62
N ILE A 523 -5.47 9.67 27.83
CA ILE A 523 -4.59 10.33 28.82
C ILE A 523 -4.98 9.94 30.26
N ALA A 524 -6.28 9.83 30.57
CA ALA A 524 -6.74 9.34 31.86
C ALA A 524 -6.31 7.88 32.07
N ASP A 525 -6.39 7.05 31.03
CA ASP A 525 -5.98 5.65 31.07
C ASP A 525 -4.48 5.46 31.18
N ALA A 526 -3.68 6.35 30.59
CA ALA A 526 -2.25 6.40 30.83
C ALA A 526 -1.93 6.58 32.32
N ALA A 527 -2.73 7.38 33.05
CA ALA A 527 -2.52 7.63 34.48
C ALA A 527 -2.96 6.46 35.39
N ARG A 528 -3.86 5.59 34.93
CA ARG A 528 -4.35 4.43 35.67
C ARG A 528 -3.27 3.36 35.88
N THR A 529 -3.39 2.57 36.95
CA THR A 529 -2.49 1.47 37.31
C THR A 529 -3.15 0.10 37.32
N ASP A 530 -4.37 0.01 36.79
CA ASP A 530 -5.09 -1.26 36.64
C ASP A 530 -4.27 -2.29 35.88
N ASN A 531 -4.50 -3.58 36.17
CA ASN A 531 -3.83 -4.71 35.52
C ASN A 531 -2.28 -4.67 35.60
N GLY A 532 -1.74 -4.00 36.63
CA GLY A 532 -0.30 -3.90 36.89
C GLY A 532 0.44 -2.88 35.99
N LYS A 533 -0.28 -2.02 35.27
CA LYS A 533 0.32 -1.01 34.40
C LYS A 533 1.05 0.07 35.21
N PRO A 534 2.28 0.48 34.83
CA PRO A 534 2.90 1.65 35.44
C PRO A 534 2.16 2.96 35.12
N ALA A 535 2.01 3.83 36.10
CA ALA A 535 1.38 5.14 35.91
C ALA A 535 2.15 6.00 34.90
N GLY A 536 1.41 6.68 34.01
CA GLY A 536 1.92 7.52 32.93
C GLY A 536 2.16 6.78 31.61
N VAL A 537 2.21 5.45 31.62
CA VAL A 537 2.40 4.63 30.41
C VAL A 537 1.05 4.37 29.74
N LEU A 538 0.96 4.60 28.43
CA LEU A 538 -0.19 4.21 27.62
C LEU A 538 -0.43 2.68 27.71
N PRO A 539 -1.66 2.19 27.91
CA PRO A 539 -1.96 0.77 27.81
C PRO A 539 -1.86 0.28 26.35
N SER A 540 -1.63 -1.03 26.12
CA SER A 540 -1.68 -1.58 24.75
C SER A 540 -3.10 -1.52 24.17
N ALA A 541 -4.11 -1.76 25.02
CA ALA A 541 -5.51 -1.74 24.66
C ALA A 541 -6.41 -1.36 25.84
N ILE A 542 -7.58 -0.81 25.53
CA ILE A 542 -8.70 -0.63 26.47
C ILE A 542 -9.89 -1.47 25.99
N GLY A 543 -10.39 -2.36 26.83
CA GLY A 543 -11.62 -3.10 26.55
C GLY A 543 -12.83 -2.17 26.61
N TYR A 544 -13.59 -2.08 25.52
CA TYR A 544 -14.77 -1.21 25.46
C TYR A 544 -15.79 -1.59 26.54
N MET A 545 -16.04 -2.90 26.68
CA MET A 545 -16.88 -3.42 27.74
C MET A 545 -16.11 -3.39 29.07
N GLY A 546 -16.57 -2.55 30.00
CA GLY A 546 -16.01 -2.46 31.36
C GLY A 546 -14.76 -1.58 31.50
N ASP A 547 -14.29 -0.96 30.41
CA ASP A 547 -13.19 0.02 30.44
C ASP A 547 -11.89 -0.57 31.04
N ARG A 548 -11.50 -1.75 30.56
CA ARG A 548 -10.43 -2.54 31.16
C ARG A 548 -9.09 -2.34 30.47
N VAL A 549 -8.06 -1.99 31.25
CA VAL A 549 -6.67 -1.94 30.78
C VAL A 549 -6.18 -3.33 30.36
N GLY A 550 -5.67 -3.44 29.13
CA GLY A 550 -5.25 -4.70 28.50
C GLY A 550 -6.37 -5.44 27.77
N GLY A 551 -7.55 -4.83 27.61
CA GLY A 551 -8.68 -5.48 26.97
C GLY A 551 -9.12 -6.71 27.76
N ASP A 552 -9.20 -7.86 27.09
CA ASP A 552 -9.52 -9.15 27.72
C ASP A 552 -8.29 -9.96 28.18
N SER A 553 -7.09 -9.44 27.97
CA SER A 553 -5.85 -10.02 28.49
C SER A 553 -5.61 -9.72 29.98
N LYS A 554 -4.84 -10.60 30.62
CA LYS A 554 -4.29 -10.38 31.98
C LYS A 554 -3.02 -9.54 31.97
N LYS A 555 -2.56 -9.10 30.79
CA LYS A 555 -1.37 -8.27 30.60
C LYS A 555 -1.82 -6.92 30.07
N TRP A 556 -1.35 -5.83 30.68
CA TRP A 556 -1.65 -4.48 30.17
C TRP A 556 -0.89 -4.13 28.89
N TYR A 557 0.21 -4.84 28.62
CA TYR A 557 1.16 -4.57 27.54
C TYR A 557 0.98 -5.49 26.32
N SER A 558 0.17 -6.54 26.43
CA SER A 558 -0.12 -7.45 25.32
C SER A 558 -1.59 -7.87 25.39
N PRO A 559 -2.42 -7.41 24.44
CA PRO A 559 -3.85 -7.66 24.47
C PRO A 559 -4.25 -9.08 23.98
N ASP A 560 -3.28 -9.94 23.67
CA ASP A 560 -3.45 -11.29 23.12
C ASP A 560 -4.34 -11.28 21.84
N LEU A 561 -4.09 -10.31 20.95
CA LEU A 561 -4.77 -10.16 19.65
C LEU A 561 -4.09 -10.98 18.54
N THR A 562 -4.73 -11.04 17.37
CA THR A 562 -4.26 -11.83 16.22
C THR A 562 -2.86 -11.47 15.75
N TYR A 563 -2.50 -10.18 15.80
CA TYR A 563 -1.20 -9.67 15.37
C TYR A 563 -0.43 -9.07 16.54
N ASP A 564 0.88 -9.27 16.56
CA ASP A 564 1.79 -8.84 17.62
C ASP A 564 2.06 -7.34 17.62
N TYR A 565 1.91 -6.66 16.49
CA TYR A 565 2.06 -5.19 16.41
C TYR A 565 1.03 -4.38 17.22
N TYR A 566 0.08 -5.05 17.89
CA TYR A 566 -0.78 -4.45 18.91
C TYR A 566 -0.22 -4.53 20.34
N ASP A 567 0.91 -5.21 20.54
CA ASP A 567 1.65 -5.20 21.79
C ASP A 567 2.30 -3.83 22.02
N TRP A 568 2.44 -3.45 23.30
CA TRP A 568 2.90 -2.11 23.66
C TRP A 568 4.36 -1.83 23.27
N ASP A 569 5.20 -2.86 23.18
CA ASP A 569 6.60 -2.73 22.75
C ASP A 569 6.75 -2.54 21.24
N HIS A 570 5.66 -2.57 20.47
CA HIS A 570 5.64 -2.20 19.06
C HIS A 570 5.44 -0.68 18.95
N LEU A 571 6.46 0.06 19.39
CA LEU A 571 6.44 1.52 19.55
C LEU A 571 6.13 2.26 18.25
N GLY A 572 6.47 1.71 17.08
CA GLY A 572 6.08 2.29 15.79
C GLY A 572 4.57 2.45 15.68
N HIS A 573 3.82 1.40 16.01
CA HIS A 573 2.36 1.35 15.98
C HIS A 573 1.72 2.12 17.14
N VAL A 574 2.25 1.97 18.36
CA VAL A 574 1.73 2.68 19.54
C VAL A 574 1.83 4.20 19.39
N ASN A 575 2.86 4.68 18.68
CA ASN A 575 3.09 6.12 18.51
C ASN A 575 2.08 6.81 17.58
N GLU A 576 1.24 6.10 16.84
CA GLU A 576 0.14 6.72 16.06
C GLU A 576 -0.81 7.53 16.97
N LEU A 577 -1.09 7.03 18.17
CA LEU A 577 -1.86 7.77 19.18
C LEU A 577 -1.10 9.02 19.67
N GLN A 578 0.22 8.94 19.85
CA GLN A 578 1.03 10.09 20.28
C GLN A 578 1.02 11.20 19.22
N TYR A 579 1.12 10.86 17.93
CA TYR A 579 1.00 11.84 16.84
C TYR A 579 -0.36 12.52 16.87
N HIS A 580 -1.43 11.75 17.09
CA HIS A 580 -2.78 12.30 17.19
C HIS A 580 -2.95 13.26 18.39
N LEU A 581 -2.46 12.88 19.57
CA LEU A 581 -2.48 13.74 20.77
C LEU A 581 -1.74 15.06 20.51
N MET A 582 -0.55 15.01 19.92
CA MET A 582 0.20 16.22 19.58
C MET A 582 -0.48 17.06 18.49
N GLY A 583 -1.16 16.44 17.53
CA GLY A 583 -2.01 17.14 16.56
C GLY A 583 -3.15 17.90 17.24
N MET A 584 -3.79 17.29 18.24
CA MET A 584 -4.82 17.95 19.05
C MET A 584 -4.25 19.11 19.89
N TYR A 585 -3.01 19.01 20.38
CA TYR A 585 -2.31 20.17 20.96
C TYR A 585 -2.16 21.29 19.93
N ALA A 586 -1.71 21.00 18.71
CA ALA A 586 -1.48 22.02 17.70
C ALA A 586 -2.77 22.75 17.28
N ILE A 587 -3.90 22.04 17.18
CA ILE A 587 -5.22 22.63 16.87
C ILE A 587 -5.74 23.46 18.06
N THR A 588 -5.77 22.87 19.25
CA THR A 588 -6.46 23.48 20.41
C THR A 588 -5.58 24.44 21.20
N GLN A 589 -4.25 24.31 21.10
CA GLN A 589 -3.25 24.93 21.96
C GLN A 589 -3.36 24.51 23.44
N ASN A 590 -4.01 23.38 23.73
CA ASN A 590 -4.15 22.86 25.08
C ASN A 590 -3.01 21.90 25.44
N ALA A 591 -2.11 22.35 26.32
CA ALA A 591 -0.96 21.57 26.81
C ALA A 591 -1.34 20.25 27.49
N PHE A 592 -2.61 20.04 27.85
CA PHE A 592 -3.11 18.75 28.35
C PHE A 592 -2.76 17.59 27.41
N TYR A 593 -2.79 17.81 26.10
CA TYR A 593 -2.49 16.76 25.12
C TYR A 593 -0.99 16.42 24.99
N LEU A 594 -0.10 17.15 25.67
CA LEU A 594 1.35 16.87 25.69
C LEU A 594 1.78 15.96 26.85
N ARG A 595 0.85 15.56 27.74
CA ARG A 595 1.19 14.84 28.98
C ARG A 595 1.97 13.55 28.76
N THR A 596 1.56 12.73 27.81
CA THR A 596 2.16 11.42 27.51
C THR A 596 3.54 11.56 26.87
N VAL A 597 3.72 12.46 25.91
CA VAL A 597 5.03 12.71 25.29
C VAL A 597 6.03 13.33 26.27
N ASN A 598 5.56 14.22 27.16
CA ASN A 598 6.41 14.78 28.23
C ASN A 598 6.86 13.71 29.21
N PHE A 599 5.93 12.84 29.63
CA PHE A 599 6.25 11.70 30.49
C PHE A 599 7.33 10.80 29.87
N TYR A 600 7.20 10.41 28.60
CA TYR A 600 8.22 9.59 27.94
C TYR A 600 9.54 10.34 27.73
N ASN A 601 9.53 11.64 27.43
CA ASN A 601 10.75 12.44 27.34
C ASN A 601 11.52 12.45 28.66
N GLU A 602 10.83 12.68 29.77
CA GLU A 602 11.42 12.68 31.12
C GLU A 602 11.92 11.29 31.51
N LEU A 603 11.14 10.25 31.24
CA LEU A 603 11.46 8.87 31.58
C LEU A 603 12.72 8.38 30.84
N ILE A 604 12.81 8.59 29.54
CA ILE A 604 13.97 8.19 28.74
C ILE A 604 15.22 8.95 29.18
N ASN A 605 15.12 10.27 29.35
CA ASN A 605 16.27 11.06 29.82
C ASN A 605 16.72 10.65 31.23
N LYS A 606 15.79 10.27 32.11
CA LYS A 606 16.12 9.73 33.43
C LYS A 606 16.82 8.37 33.34
N ALA A 607 16.25 7.42 32.59
CA ALA A 607 16.83 6.08 32.41
C ALA A 607 18.25 6.15 31.83
N ARG A 608 18.50 7.04 30.86
CA ARG A 608 19.84 7.28 30.29
C ARG A 608 20.86 7.77 31.33
N ARG A 609 20.45 8.61 32.28
CA ARG A 609 21.35 9.12 33.33
C ARG A 609 21.68 8.06 34.38
N GLU A 610 20.72 7.19 34.67
CA GLU A 610 20.84 6.15 35.69
C GLU A 610 21.75 4.99 35.25
N LYS A 611 22.15 4.91 33.96
CA LYS A 611 22.97 3.82 33.38
C LYS A 611 22.45 2.44 33.80
N GLU A 612 21.13 2.26 33.73
CA GLU A 612 20.44 1.08 34.23
C GLU A 612 21.01 -0.20 33.58
N ASP A 613 21.33 -1.19 34.41
CA ASP A 613 21.96 -2.44 33.98
C ASP A 613 21.09 -3.18 32.95
N GLN A 614 21.74 -3.81 31.96
CA GLN A 614 21.09 -4.59 30.90
C GLN A 614 20.58 -5.96 31.37
N GLU A 615 20.20 -6.10 32.64
CA GLU A 615 19.53 -7.33 33.08
C GLU A 615 18.14 -7.42 32.43
N ALA A 616 17.74 -8.62 32.01
CA ALA A 616 16.47 -8.83 31.34
C ALA A 616 15.31 -8.47 32.28
N ALA A 617 14.65 -7.34 32.01
CA ALA A 617 13.52 -6.88 32.81
C ALA A 617 12.26 -7.69 32.50
N GLN A 618 11.44 -7.95 33.52
CA GLN A 618 10.18 -8.68 33.33
C GLN A 618 9.20 -7.87 32.47
N PRO A 619 8.63 -8.45 31.39
CA PRO A 619 7.64 -7.78 30.55
C PRO A 619 6.48 -7.17 31.36
N GLY A 620 6.14 -5.92 31.04
CA GLY A 620 5.12 -5.15 31.76
C GLY A 620 5.58 -4.44 33.02
N SER A 621 6.80 -4.70 33.51
CA SER A 621 7.38 -3.93 34.62
C SER A 621 7.82 -2.53 34.17
N PHE A 622 7.99 -1.62 35.12
CA PHE A 622 8.49 -0.28 34.80
C PHE A 622 9.93 -0.27 34.27
N ALA A 623 10.78 -1.20 34.74
CA ALA A 623 12.13 -1.39 34.21
C ALA A 623 12.09 -1.84 32.73
N TRP A 624 11.16 -2.75 32.39
CA TRP A 624 10.97 -3.19 31.01
C TRP A 624 10.48 -2.06 30.10
N VAL A 625 9.55 -1.21 30.57
CA VAL A 625 9.11 -0.01 29.83
C VAL A 625 10.31 0.88 29.48
N LYS A 626 11.20 1.16 30.43
CA LYS A 626 12.41 1.97 30.17
C LYS A 626 13.31 1.29 29.14
N GLN A 627 13.52 -0.03 29.26
CA GLN A 627 14.32 -0.81 28.33
C GLN A 627 13.79 -0.70 26.90
N GLN A 628 12.48 -0.90 26.69
CA GLN A 628 11.87 -0.81 25.36
C GLN A 628 11.96 0.60 24.76
N LEU A 629 11.72 1.65 25.57
CA LEU A 629 11.85 3.03 25.09
C LEU A 629 13.30 3.37 24.69
N LEU A 630 14.30 2.80 25.36
CA LEU A 630 15.72 3.00 25.03
C LEU A 630 16.14 2.23 23.78
N SER A 631 15.68 0.98 23.61
CA SER A 631 16.01 0.13 22.47
C SER A 631 15.26 0.51 21.19
N GLY A 632 14.05 1.07 21.32
CA GLY A 632 13.16 1.34 20.20
C GLY A 632 11.99 0.36 20.06
N GLY A 633 11.88 -0.62 20.97
CA GLY A 633 10.82 -1.64 20.93
C GLY A 633 11.17 -2.83 20.04
N SER A 634 10.14 -3.49 19.51
CA SER A 634 10.24 -4.72 18.70
C SER A 634 10.01 -4.49 17.20
N ASP A 635 9.37 -3.38 16.80
CA ASP A 635 8.87 -3.13 15.44
C ASP A 635 9.60 -2.00 14.69
N HIS A 636 10.92 -2.13 14.52
CA HIS A 636 11.69 -1.08 13.86
C HIS A 636 12.89 -1.60 13.06
N ASP A 637 13.32 -0.80 12.08
CA ASP A 637 14.55 -1.08 11.34
C ASP A 637 15.78 -1.03 12.27
N PRO A 638 16.79 -1.89 12.07
CA PRO A 638 18.02 -1.86 12.84
C PRO A 638 18.66 -0.46 12.88
N GLY A 639 18.96 0.01 14.10
CA GLY A 639 19.58 1.32 14.31
C GLY A 639 18.63 2.52 14.24
N THR A 640 17.32 2.29 14.17
CA THR A 640 16.29 3.33 14.30
C THR A 640 15.57 3.21 15.65
N ASN A 641 15.01 4.31 16.14
CA ASN A 641 14.12 4.30 17.31
C ASN A 641 12.86 5.12 16.96
N PRO A 642 11.65 4.51 16.93
CA PRO A 642 10.41 5.18 16.54
C PRO A 642 10.10 6.45 17.35
N MET A 643 10.56 6.52 18.60
CA MET A 643 10.37 7.68 19.48
C MET A 643 11.07 8.94 18.94
N GLY A 644 12.10 8.79 18.11
CA GLY A 644 12.81 9.92 17.49
C GLY A 644 11.89 10.82 16.68
N LYS A 645 10.91 10.26 15.97
CA LYS A 645 9.92 11.03 15.21
C LYS A 645 8.91 11.72 16.13
N VAL A 646 8.49 11.06 17.22
CA VAL A 646 7.60 11.63 18.23
C VAL A 646 8.21 12.90 18.85
N PHE A 647 9.46 12.83 19.28
CA PHE A 647 10.15 13.99 19.87
C PHE A 647 10.44 15.09 18.86
N ALA A 648 10.69 14.74 17.59
CA ALA A 648 10.85 15.73 16.53
C ALA A 648 9.54 16.50 16.27
N MET A 649 8.40 15.80 16.24
CA MET A 649 7.08 16.44 16.16
C MET A 649 6.82 17.34 17.38
N ALA A 650 7.08 16.83 18.59
CA ALA A 650 6.89 17.60 19.82
C ALA A 650 7.71 18.89 19.81
N LYS A 651 9.01 18.82 19.47
CA LYS A 651 9.86 19.99 19.30
C LYS A 651 9.29 20.96 18.26
N GLN A 652 8.86 20.46 17.11
CA GLN A 652 8.35 21.32 16.04
C GLN A 652 7.06 22.02 16.44
N LEU A 653 6.14 21.35 17.13
CA LEU A 653 4.85 21.94 17.50
C LEU A 653 4.95 22.86 18.71
N THR A 654 5.74 22.50 19.73
CA THR A 654 5.81 23.28 20.98
C THR A 654 6.95 24.31 21.00
N ARG A 655 7.92 24.19 20.09
CA ARG A 655 9.17 24.98 20.08
C ARG A 655 9.96 24.92 21.39
N ASN A 656 9.82 23.82 22.13
CA ASN A 656 10.47 23.64 23.43
C ASN A 656 11.74 22.79 23.26
N ASN A 657 12.84 23.25 23.85
CA ASN A 657 14.15 22.59 23.78
C ASN A 657 14.26 21.35 24.69
N GLN A 658 13.26 21.06 25.53
CA GLN A 658 13.26 19.88 26.40
C GLN A 658 13.40 18.54 25.66
N TYR A 659 13.11 18.51 24.36
CA TYR A 659 13.19 17.32 23.51
C TYR A 659 14.52 17.22 22.74
N ASP A 660 15.35 18.27 22.75
CA ASP A 660 16.53 18.39 21.86
C ASP A 660 17.52 17.24 22.06
N SER A 661 17.71 16.79 23.30
CA SER A 661 18.62 15.68 23.63
C SER A 661 18.18 14.34 23.01
N LEU A 662 16.88 14.13 22.81
CA LEU A 662 16.32 12.91 22.21
C LEU A 662 16.16 13.06 20.71
N VAL A 663 15.87 14.26 20.20
CA VAL A 663 15.90 14.57 18.76
C VAL A 663 17.31 14.39 18.20
N GLN A 664 18.34 14.88 18.91
CA GLN A 664 19.74 14.72 18.49
C GLN A 664 20.18 13.24 18.49
N LEU A 665 19.61 12.42 19.38
CA LEU A 665 20.00 11.01 19.53
C LEU A 665 19.24 10.08 18.57
N TYR A 666 17.93 10.22 18.47
CA TYR A 666 17.04 9.29 17.77
C TYR A 666 16.38 9.89 16.54
N GLY A 667 16.44 11.21 16.35
CA GLY A 667 15.81 11.88 15.23
C GLY A 667 16.39 11.44 13.88
N GLN A 668 15.60 11.60 12.82
CA GLN A 668 16.06 11.42 11.44
C GLN A 668 17.10 12.50 11.08
N PRO A 669 17.90 12.33 10.01
CA PRO A 669 18.99 13.26 9.67
C PRO A 669 18.58 14.74 9.61
N TYR A 670 17.43 15.07 9.01
CA TYR A 670 16.93 16.45 8.99
C TYR A 670 16.58 16.98 10.39
N ASN A 671 16.03 16.13 11.26
CA ASN A 671 15.68 16.49 12.63
C ASN A 671 16.94 16.79 13.45
N GLN A 672 17.98 15.97 13.29
CA GLN A 672 19.29 16.18 13.92
C GLN A 672 19.97 17.46 13.38
N TYR A 673 19.85 17.72 12.08
CA TYR A 673 20.31 18.96 11.46
C TYR A 673 19.60 20.18 12.07
N SER A 674 18.29 20.11 12.31
CA SER A 674 17.53 21.23 12.90
C SER A 674 17.97 21.64 14.31
N ILE A 675 18.80 20.82 14.97
CA ILE A 675 19.45 21.12 16.26
C ILE A 675 20.89 21.59 16.05
N SER A 676 21.65 20.83 15.27
CA SER A 676 23.11 20.95 15.19
C SER A 676 23.60 21.88 14.09
N TYR A 677 22.75 22.16 13.09
CA TYR A 677 23.09 22.87 11.86
C TYR A 677 24.32 22.29 11.14
N ASN A 678 24.55 20.98 11.28
CA ASN A 678 25.68 20.28 10.69
C ASN A 678 25.29 19.62 9.35
N ASP A 679 25.75 20.20 8.25
CA ASP A 679 25.47 19.73 6.89
C ASP A 679 25.94 18.28 6.65
N THR A 680 26.99 17.81 7.33
CA THR A 680 27.49 16.43 7.20
C THR A 680 26.44 15.39 7.61
N ILE A 681 25.53 15.74 8.53
CA ILE A 681 24.41 14.86 8.89
C ILE A 681 23.46 14.69 7.70
N LEU A 682 23.17 15.78 6.99
CA LEU A 682 22.33 15.76 5.79
C LEU A 682 23.01 14.96 4.67
N GLU A 683 24.29 15.22 4.43
CA GLU A 683 25.09 14.52 3.41
C GLU A 683 25.10 13.01 3.63
N ASN A 684 25.33 12.55 4.86
CA ASN A 684 25.29 11.13 5.20
C ASN A 684 23.89 10.52 5.02
N GLY A 685 22.84 11.25 5.39
CA GLY A 685 21.46 10.81 5.16
C GLY A 685 21.10 10.72 3.67
N LEU A 686 21.55 11.69 2.86
CA LEU A 686 21.36 11.69 1.41
C LEU A 686 22.15 10.57 0.72
N GLN A 687 23.32 10.18 1.24
CA GLN A 687 24.04 9.02 0.73
C GLN A 687 23.26 7.71 0.93
N LYS A 688 22.64 7.51 2.09
CA LYS A 688 21.82 6.32 2.38
C LYS A 688 20.63 6.17 1.42
N ILE A 689 19.92 7.26 1.12
CA ILE A 689 18.82 7.20 0.13
C ILE A 689 19.37 6.90 -1.28
N LEU A 690 20.52 7.49 -1.64
CA LEU A 690 21.18 7.24 -2.92
C LEU A 690 21.66 5.79 -3.06
N GLU A 691 22.05 5.11 -1.98
CA GLU A 691 22.38 3.68 -2.00
C GLU A 691 21.20 2.80 -2.43
N THR A 692 19.97 3.22 -2.14
CA THR A 692 18.77 2.54 -2.65
C THR A 692 18.52 2.92 -4.10
N LEU A 693 18.50 4.23 -4.39
CA LEU A 693 18.09 4.76 -5.70
C LEU A 693 19.11 4.53 -6.84
N ARG A 694 20.38 4.28 -6.52
CA ARG A 694 21.45 4.03 -7.51
C ARG A 694 21.42 2.62 -8.08
N TYR A 695 20.73 1.69 -7.44
CA TYR A 695 20.80 0.27 -7.80
C TYR A 695 19.42 -0.36 -7.96
N ASN A 696 19.38 -1.49 -8.68
CA ASN A 696 18.25 -2.40 -8.76
C ASN A 696 16.93 -1.73 -9.16
N PHE A 697 16.98 -0.77 -10.09
CA PHE A 697 15.79 -0.08 -10.60
C PHE A 697 14.64 -1.03 -11.00
N PRO A 698 14.90 -2.20 -11.64
CA PRO A 698 13.85 -3.19 -11.91
C PRO A 698 13.13 -3.70 -10.65
N LEU A 699 13.81 -3.87 -9.50
CA LEU A 699 13.19 -4.27 -8.22
C LEU A 699 12.35 -3.15 -7.57
N LEU A 700 12.47 -1.91 -8.05
CA LEU A 700 11.60 -0.80 -7.66
C LEU A 700 10.48 -0.56 -8.69
N THR A 701 10.47 -1.31 -9.80
CA THR A 701 9.62 -1.05 -10.97
C THR A 701 9.13 -2.34 -11.63
N SER A 702 9.76 -2.79 -12.73
CA SER A 702 9.25 -3.83 -13.63
C SER A 702 9.04 -5.19 -12.97
N GLU A 703 9.84 -5.51 -11.96
CA GLU A 703 9.77 -6.80 -11.29
C GLU A 703 8.70 -6.86 -10.19
N VAL A 704 8.29 -5.71 -9.64
CA VAL A 704 7.42 -5.64 -8.44
C VAL A 704 6.05 -6.25 -8.66
N LYS A 705 5.57 -6.98 -7.65
CA LYS A 705 4.20 -7.51 -7.58
C LYS A 705 3.39 -7.02 -6.39
N PHE A 706 4.04 -6.79 -5.25
CA PHE A 706 3.45 -6.23 -4.04
C PHE A 706 3.95 -4.79 -3.92
N THR A 707 3.07 -3.80 -4.12
CA THR A 707 3.46 -2.39 -4.31
C THR A 707 3.80 -1.68 -3.00
N ASP A 708 3.35 -2.21 -1.87
CA ASP A 708 3.78 -1.86 -0.51
C ASP A 708 5.27 -2.14 -0.28
N ARG A 709 5.87 -3.04 -1.08
CA ARG A 709 7.33 -3.28 -1.11
C ARG A 709 8.11 -2.25 -1.90
N VAL A 710 7.45 -1.29 -2.56
CA VAL A 710 8.09 -0.15 -3.24
C VAL A 710 8.28 0.99 -2.26
N TYR A 711 9.33 0.88 -1.46
CA TYR A 711 9.70 1.89 -0.48
C TYR A 711 11.09 2.45 -0.78
N ILE A 712 11.26 3.75 -0.51
CA ILE A 712 12.55 4.44 -0.59
C ILE A 712 12.98 4.80 0.84
N PRO A 713 13.77 3.94 1.51
CA PRO A 713 14.24 4.19 2.87
C PRO A 713 14.98 5.51 2.99
N GLY A 714 14.69 6.25 4.06
CA GLY A 714 15.30 7.54 4.33
C GLY A 714 14.70 8.72 3.54
N SER A 715 13.68 8.51 2.70
CA SER A 715 13.01 9.58 1.93
C SER A 715 12.50 10.75 2.77
N ASN A 716 12.25 10.55 4.08
CA ASN A 716 11.92 11.61 5.05
C ASN A 716 12.94 12.77 5.06
N ILE A 717 14.22 12.51 4.74
CA ILE A 717 15.22 13.59 4.64
C ILE A 717 14.86 14.59 3.53
N LEU A 718 14.36 14.10 2.39
CA LEU A 718 13.93 14.97 1.29
C LEU A 718 12.70 15.78 1.72
N MET A 719 11.74 15.14 2.39
CA MET A 719 10.57 15.84 2.93
C MET A 719 11.00 16.99 3.86
N GLY A 720 11.89 16.71 4.81
CA GLY A 720 12.42 17.71 5.74
C GLY A 720 13.19 18.82 5.06
N MET A 721 14.15 18.50 4.18
CA MET A 721 14.94 19.52 3.50
C MET A 721 14.11 20.42 2.58
N TYR A 722 13.18 19.85 1.80
CA TYR A 722 12.33 20.64 0.90
C TYR A 722 11.29 21.47 1.66
N THR A 723 10.71 20.96 2.74
CA THR A 723 9.49 21.58 3.31
C THR A 723 9.65 22.10 4.73
N GLY A 724 10.71 21.72 5.42
CA GLY A 724 10.91 21.97 6.84
C GLY A 724 10.17 21.02 7.78
N HIS A 725 9.58 19.94 7.27
CA HIS A 725 8.76 18.99 8.03
C HIS A 725 9.62 17.98 8.84
N PHE A 726 9.11 17.52 9.99
CA PHE A 726 9.81 16.60 10.92
C PHE A 726 9.81 15.11 10.53
N GLY A 727 8.86 14.70 9.70
CA GLY A 727 8.55 13.30 9.36
C GLY A 727 8.19 13.11 7.89
N ALA A 728 7.39 12.09 7.59
CA ALA A 728 7.03 11.72 6.22
C ALA A 728 6.03 12.69 5.55
N GLY A 729 5.32 13.48 6.36
CA GLY A 729 4.34 14.47 5.86
C GLY A 729 2.89 14.06 6.05
N TYR A 730 2.64 12.89 6.66
CA TYR A 730 1.30 12.32 6.85
C TYR A 730 0.81 12.46 8.28
N GLU A 731 1.73 12.41 9.25
CA GLU A 731 1.41 12.32 10.68
C GLU A 731 0.60 13.54 11.16
N TYR A 732 1.05 14.74 10.77
CA TYR A 732 0.35 16.00 10.97
C TYR A 732 0.99 17.07 10.08
N PRO A 733 0.22 17.95 9.42
CA PRO A 733 0.76 18.96 8.53
C PRO A 733 1.46 20.11 9.29
N SER A 734 2.76 19.95 9.57
CA SER A 734 3.61 20.98 10.19
C SER A 734 4.80 21.39 9.32
N LEU A 735 4.65 21.36 7.99
CA LEU A 735 5.62 21.92 7.07
C LEU A 735 5.69 23.45 7.19
N ILE A 736 6.84 24.04 6.84
CA ILE A 736 7.10 25.48 6.87
C ILE A 736 6.82 26.07 5.48
N THR A 737 7.36 25.44 4.44
CA THR A 737 7.21 25.85 3.04
C THR A 737 6.90 24.69 2.11
N SER A 738 6.33 25.01 0.95
CA SER A 738 6.43 24.19 -0.25
C SER A 738 6.78 25.08 -1.44
N TRP A 739 7.10 24.50 -2.59
CA TRP A 739 7.69 25.25 -3.69
C TRP A 739 6.95 25.03 -5.00
N LYS A 740 7.02 26.03 -5.88
CA LYS A 740 6.42 26.03 -7.21
C LYS A 740 7.45 26.37 -8.28
N ASN A 741 7.35 25.74 -9.44
CA ASN A 741 8.23 25.93 -10.60
C ASN A 741 9.73 25.60 -10.34
N THR A 742 10.00 24.72 -9.37
CA THR A 742 11.36 24.33 -8.97
C THR A 742 11.91 23.20 -9.83
N GLY A 743 11.12 22.18 -10.14
CA GLY A 743 11.59 21.01 -10.88
C GLY A 743 12.70 20.24 -10.14
N LYS A 744 13.23 19.23 -10.81
CA LYS A 744 14.29 18.34 -10.30
C LYS A 744 15.69 18.98 -10.23
N ASP A 745 15.87 20.16 -10.82
CA ASP A 745 17.15 20.87 -10.92
C ASP A 745 17.39 21.89 -9.80
N VAL A 746 16.44 22.01 -8.86
CA VAL A 746 16.57 22.92 -7.72
C VAL A 746 16.68 22.11 -6.44
N ALA A 747 17.82 22.26 -5.78
CA ALA A 747 18.02 21.75 -4.44
C ALA A 747 17.64 22.82 -3.41
N ILE A 748 16.98 22.40 -2.33
CA ILE A 748 16.43 23.27 -1.30
C ILE A 748 16.72 22.69 0.07
N LEU A 749 17.19 23.56 0.97
CA LEU A 749 17.35 23.28 2.39
C LEU A 749 16.59 24.35 3.18
N VAL A 750 15.41 24.00 3.68
CA VAL A 750 14.71 24.78 4.69
C VAL A 750 15.52 24.66 5.99
N LYS A 751 16.18 25.74 6.39
CA LYS A 751 17.06 25.77 7.56
C LYS A 751 16.28 25.93 8.86
N GLY A 752 15.07 26.49 8.78
CA GLY A 752 14.17 26.64 9.91
C GLY A 752 13.06 27.65 9.66
N GLY A 753 12.16 27.78 10.62
CA GLY A 753 11.02 28.69 10.54
C GLY A 753 9.93 28.35 11.53
N ASN A 754 9.02 29.31 11.69
CA ASN A 754 7.87 29.25 12.59
C ASN A 754 6.76 30.17 12.07
N GLU A 755 5.86 30.60 12.95
CA GLU A 755 4.75 31.50 12.62
C GLU A 755 5.16 32.93 12.20
N GLN A 756 6.42 33.29 12.40
CA GLN A 756 6.97 34.63 12.20
C GLN A 756 8.18 34.64 11.27
N THR A 757 8.86 33.51 11.08
CA THR A 757 10.09 33.47 10.30
C THR A 757 10.18 32.27 9.36
N ILE A 758 10.91 32.45 8.26
CA ILE A 758 11.38 31.39 7.37
C ILE A 758 12.83 31.66 7.02
N LEU A 759 13.67 30.62 7.02
CA LEU A 759 15.01 30.65 6.48
C LEU A 759 15.23 29.44 5.57
N ALA A 760 15.66 29.68 4.33
CA ALA A 760 15.94 28.62 3.38
C ALA A 760 17.14 28.94 2.48
N SER A 761 17.88 27.91 2.10
CA SER A 761 18.93 27.96 1.07
C SER A 761 18.49 27.17 -0.17
N LEU A 762 18.75 27.72 -1.35
CA LEU A 762 18.36 27.14 -2.64
C LEU A 762 19.54 27.16 -3.59
N TYR A 763 19.76 26.08 -4.33
CA TYR A 763 20.74 26.01 -5.40
C TYR A 763 20.08 25.54 -6.69
N ASN A 764 20.22 26.31 -7.76
CA ASN A 764 19.64 26.01 -9.07
C ASN A 764 20.71 25.55 -10.05
N PHE A 765 20.65 24.29 -10.43
CA PHE A 765 21.55 23.69 -11.41
C PHE A 765 21.13 23.96 -12.86
N GLY A 766 19.92 24.47 -13.08
CA GLY A 766 19.38 24.84 -14.39
C GLY A 766 19.56 26.33 -14.71
N ASN A 767 18.72 26.82 -15.62
CA ASN A 767 18.67 28.24 -16.00
C ASN A 767 17.97 29.09 -14.93
N GLU A 768 18.26 30.39 -14.93
CA GLU A 768 17.56 31.37 -14.10
C GLU A 768 16.05 31.34 -14.35
N LYS A 769 15.27 31.45 -13.28
CA LYS A 769 13.80 31.40 -13.34
C LYS A 769 13.16 32.02 -12.11
N THR A 770 11.88 32.36 -12.23
CA THR A 770 11.03 32.73 -11.10
C THR A 770 10.38 31.48 -10.51
N ILE A 771 10.48 31.32 -9.19
CA ILE A 771 9.84 30.23 -8.43
C ILE A 771 8.81 30.82 -7.46
N GLY A 772 7.93 29.96 -6.93
CA GLY A 772 7.04 30.31 -5.83
C GLY A 772 7.46 29.64 -4.52
N LEU A 773 7.51 30.40 -3.44
CA LEU A 773 7.57 29.90 -2.07
C LEU A 773 6.16 29.98 -1.48
N ARG A 774 5.54 28.83 -1.22
CA ARG A 774 4.26 28.75 -0.51
C ARG A 774 4.48 28.65 0.98
N THR A 775 3.86 29.54 1.75
CA THR A 775 3.92 29.56 3.22
C THR A 775 2.88 28.62 3.82
N TRP A 776 3.20 27.99 4.96
CA TRP A 776 2.23 27.12 5.66
C TRP A 776 1.99 27.48 7.13
N GLN A 777 2.93 28.18 7.77
CA GLN A 777 2.84 28.53 9.19
C GLN A 777 2.80 30.02 9.47
N LEU A 778 3.23 30.87 8.53
CA LEU A 778 3.28 32.32 8.76
C LEU A 778 1.89 32.86 9.08
N GLN A 779 1.79 33.61 10.17
CA GLN A 779 0.54 34.28 10.54
C GLN A 779 0.30 35.48 9.61
N PRO A 780 -0.96 35.89 9.39
CA PRO A 780 -1.26 37.14 8.71
C PRO A 780 -0.51 38.33 9.32
N GLY A 781 0.08 39.15 8.48
CA GLY A 781 0.96 40.24 8.90
C GLY A 781 1.77 40.86 7.79
N LEU A 782 2.55 41.87 8.16
CA LEU A 782 3.56 42.50 7.32
C LEU A 782 4.91 41.82 7.58
N TYR A 783 5.62 41.47 6.52
CA TYR A 783 6.87 40.73 6.57
C TYR A 783 7.96 41.43 5.76
N LYS A 784 9.19 41.27 6.22
CA LYS A 784 10.40 41.61 5.48
C LYS A 784 10.87 40.38 4.73
N LEU A 785 10.99 40.49 3.41
CA LEU A 785 11.53 39.45 2.52
C LEU A 785 12.92 39.87 2.06
N ARG A 786 13.93 39.05 2.38
CA ARG A 786 15.30 39.24 1.91
C ARG A 786 15.74 38.03 1.09
N SER A 787 16.52 38.29 0.05
CA SER A 787 17.23 37.25 -0.68
C SER A 787 18.62 37.72 -1.08
N GLY A 788 19.61 36.83 -1.04
CA GLY A 788 20.99 37.14 -1.41
C GLY A 788 21.82 35.90 -1.76
N ILE A 789 23.00 36.12 -2.35
CA ILE A 789 23.95 35.06 -2.68
C ILE A 789 24.83 34.76 -1.46
N ASP A 790 24.89 33.50 -1.08
CA ASP A 790 25.75 32.96 -0.03
C ASP A 790 26.86 32.13 -0.70
N ARG A 791 28.08 32.66 -0.80
CA ARG A 791 29.19 32.02 -1.53
C ARG A 791 29.94 31.00 -0.68
N ASN A 792 29.85 31.11 0.65
CA ASN A 792 30.60 30.27 1.60
C ASN A 792 29.72 29.26 2.35
N ASN A 793 28.41 29.25 2.09
CA ASN A 793 27.40 28.41 2.73
C ASN A 793 27.35 28.60 4.27
N ASP A 794 27.64 29.80 4.76
CA ASP A 794 27.57 30.11 6.20
C ASP A 794 26.16 30.49 6.68
N GLY A 795 25.19 30.61 5.75
CA GLY A 795 23.83 31.03 6.06
C GLY A 795 23.66 32.55 6.14
N ILE A 796 24.59 33.33 5.60
CA ILE A 796 24.55 34.77 5.50
C ILE A 796 24.81 35.17 4.04
N ALA A 797 24.05 36.15 3.54
CA ALA A 797 24.27 36.65 2.18
C ALA A 797 25.54 37.51 2.11
N ASP A 798 26.48 37.15 1.24
CA ASP A 798 27.61 38.00 0.85
C ASP A 798 27.17 39.12 -0.10
N GLU A 799 26.14 38.87 -0.91
CA GLU A 799 25.58 39.80 -1.88
C GLU A 799 24.06 39.84 -1.74
N ASN A 800 23.52 40.99 -1.37
CA ASN A 800 22.07 41.19 -1.29
C ASN A 800 21.48 41.39 -2.68
N LEU A 801 20.45 40.60 -3.02
CA LEU A 801 19.71 40.71 -4.29
C LEU A 801 18.37 41.43 -4.10
N ALA A 802 17.68 41.19 -2.99
CA ALA A 802 16.42 41.84 -2.67
C ALA A 802 16.27 42.07 -1.16
N ASP A 803 15.69 43.20 -0.79
CA ASP A 803 15.22 43.54 0.55
C ASP A 803 13.89 44.31 0.35
N THR A 804 12.77 43.64 0.57
CA THR A 804 11.43 44.15 0.29
C THR A 804 10.46 43.86 1.43
N THR A 805 9.30 44.50 1.41
CA THR A 805 8.21 44.22 2.37
C THR A 805 7.04 43.60 1.63
N ILE A 806 6.47 42.54 2.21
CA ILE A 806 5.30 41.83 1.68
C ILE A 806 4.20 41.77 2.75
N GLU A 807 2.95 41.78 2.32
CA GLU A 807 1.78 41.62 3.18
C GLU A 807 1.18 40.24 2.97
N LEU A 808 1.02 39.48 4.05
CA LEU A 808 0.36 38.17 4.07
C LEU A 808 -1.00 38.31 4.75
N LYS A 809 -2.07 37.94 4.04
CA LYS A 809 -3.45 38.07 4.55
C LYS A 809 -3.97 36.81 5.20
N GLU A 810 -3.43 35.67 4.80
CA GLU A 810 -3.86 34.33 5.20
C GLU A 810 -2.66 33.54 5.74
N ARG A 811 -2.91 32.33 6.26
CA ARG A 811 -1.83 31.42 6.69
C ARG A 811 -1.02 30.90 5.50
N VAL A 812 -1.71 30.61 4.39
CA VAL A 812 -1.12 30.05 3.17
C VAL A 812 -1.12 31.11 2.08
N ASN A 813 0.07 31.51 1.63
CA ASN A 813 0.25 32.47 0.55
C ASN A 813 1.39 32.01 -0.36
N ASP A 814 1.40 32.48 -1.61
CA ASP A 814 2.50 32.27 -2.55
C ASP A 814 3.34 33.54 -2.68
N ILE A 815 4.65 33.43 -2.46
CA ILE A 815 5.64 34.50 -2.58
C ILE A 815 6.51 34.20 -3.81
N SER A 816 6.59 35.12 -4.77
CA SER A 816 7.46 34.97 -5.94
C SER A 816 8.90 35.32 -5.61
N LEU A 817 9.84 34.48 -6.05
CA LEU A 817 11.28 34.65 -5.87
C LEU A 817 12.01 34.47 -7.21
N ASN A 818 13.01 35.30 -7.49
CA ASN A 818 13.90 35.08 -8.62
C ASN A 818 15.07 34.20 -8.18
N LEU A 819 15.28 33.09 -8.89
CA LEU A 819 16.27 32.08 -8.56
C LEU A 819 17.40 32.09 -9.60
N PRO A 820 18.59 32.62 -9.28
CA PRO A 820 19.72 32.69 -10.21
C PRO A 820 20.28 31.30 -10.55
N ALA A 821 20.86 31.15 -11.73
CA ALA A 821 21.55 29.93 -12.14
C ALA A 821 22.92 29.78 -11.44
N GLY A 822 23.24 28.57 -10.97
CA GLY A 822 24.56 28.17 -10.47
C GLY A 822 25.06 28.90 -9.24
N LYS A 823 24.16 29.53 -8.47
CA LYS A 823 24.48 30.23 -7.23
C LYS A 823 23.62 29.70 -6.09
N LEU A 824 24.19 29.67 -4.89
CA LEU A 824 23.47 29.40 -3.65
C LEU A 824 22.75 30.69 -3.22
N LEU A 825 21.42 30.66 -3.28
CA LEU A 825 20.54 31.72 -2.81
C LEU A 825 20.13 31.43 -1.38
N ILE A 826 20.24 32.42 -0.50
CA ILE A 826 19.59 32.40 0.81
C ILE A 826 18.38 33.33 0.81
N VAL A 827 17.29 32.87 1.42
CA VAL A 827 16.02 33.59 1.53
C VAL A 827 15.61 33.64 3.00
N SER A 828 15.32 34.84 3.50
CA SER A 828 14.70 35.03 4.81
C SER A 828 13.39 35.81 4.72
N VAL A 829 12.42 35.36 5.51
CA VAL A 829 11.13 36.04 5.70
C VAL A 829 11.01 36.30 7.20
N GLU A 830 10.84 37.55 7.61
CA GLU A 830 10.80 37.97 9.02
C GLU A 830 9.59 38.86 9.28
N GLN A 831 8.75 38.51 10.26
CA GLN A 831 7.55 39.30 10.57
C GLN A 831 7.94 40.67 11.14
N LEU A 832 7.45 41.73 10.51
CA LEU A 832 7.58 43.12 10.99
C LEU A 832 6.38 43.54 11.84
N LYS A 833 5.18 43.07 11.48
CA LYS A 833 3.94 43.40 12.17
C LYS A 833 2.94 42.26 12.05
N THR A 834 2.43 41.76 13.16
CA THR A 834 1.36 40.76 13.19
C THR A 834 -0.01 41.43 12.99
N TYR A 835 -0.90 40.79 12.24
CA TYR A 835 -2.31 41.18 12.16
C TYR A 835 -3.16 40.32 13.09
N SER A 836 -4.26 40.89 13.60
CA SER A 836 -5.13 40.16 14.52
C SER A 836 -5.83 39.01 13.79
N THR A 837 -5.47 37.79 14.17
CA THR A 837 -6.14 36.56 13.77
C THR A 837 -6.78 35.93 15.00
N GLY A 838 -7.91 36.49 15.47
CA GLY A 838 -8.68 35.82 16.51
C GLY A 838 -9.03 34.39 16.07
N LYS A 839 -8.94 33.42 17.00
CA LYS A 839 -9.50 32.06 16.85
C LYS A 839 -11.02 32.16 16.78
N SER A 840 -11.52 32.58 15.63
CA SER A 840 -12.93 32.77 15.33
C SER A 840 -13.28 31.85 14.18
N ALA A 841 -14.50 31.31 14.22
CA ALA A 841 -15.02 30.52 13.13
C ALA A 841 -14.97 31.32 11.82
N LYS A 842 -14.57 30.69 10.72
CA LYS A 842 -14.43 31.29 9.40
C LYS A 842 -15.20 30.48 8.34
N PRO A 843 -15.83 31.17 7.39
CA PRO A 843 -16.33 30.52 6.19
C PRO A 843 -15.16 30.17 5.27
N ASP A 844 -15.42 29.34 4.27
CA ASP A 844 -14.45 29.01 3.23
C ASP A 844 -15.21 28.64 1.95
N LEU A 845 -15.39 29.61 1.06
CA LEU A 845 -15.99 29.40 -0.24
C LEU A 845 -15.02 28.61 -1.11
N ALA A 846 -15.52 27.54 -1.73
CA ALA A 846 -14.67 26.67 -2.52
C ALA A 846 -15.38 26.21 -3.79
N LEU A 847 -14.60 26.11 -4.87
CA LEU A 847 -14.98 25.48 -6.13
C LEU A 847 -13.75 25.00 -6.89
N ALA A 848 -13.90 23.92 -7.64
CA ALA A 848 -12.88 23.33 -8.49
C ALA A 848 -13.37 23.19 -9.94
N ALA A 849 -12.46 22.80 -10.84
CA ALA A 849 -12.76 22.75 -12.27
C ALA A 849 -13.88 21.74 -12.60
N ARG A 850 -13.95 20.65 -11.85
CA ARG A 850 -15.00 19.61 -11.96
C ARG A 850 -16.39 20.11 -11.55
N ASP A 851 -16.46 21.21 -10.79
CA ASP A 851 -17.72 21.77 -10.30
C ASP A 851 -18.40 22.65 -11.36
N ILE A 852 -17.74 22.87 -12.51
CA ILE A 852 -18.28 23.57 -13.67
C ILE A 852 -18.73 22.54 -14.72
N THR A 853 -20.01 22.59 -15.09
CA THR A 853 -20.56 21.78 -16.17
C THR A 853 -21.32 22.64 -17.18
N PHE A 854 -21.30 22.19 -18.44
CA PHE A 854 -21.94 22.90 -19.56
C PHE A 854 -23.11 22.07 -20.07
N VAL A 855 -24.31 22.65 -20.06
CA VAL A 855 -25.54 22.00 -20.52
C VAL A 855 -26.09 22.79 -21.71
N LYS A 856 -26.34 22.12 -22.84
CA LYS A 856 -27.00 22.78 -23.98
C LYS A 856 -28.45 23.09 -23.64
N SER A 857 -28.84 24.34 -23.83
CA SER A 857 -30.21 24.83 -23.68
C SER A 857 -30.88 24.96 -25.05
N ALA A 858 -32.20 25.26 -25.09
CA ALA A 858 -32.92 25.41 -26.34
C ALA A 858 -32.35 26.57 -27.18
N GLY A 859 -32.03 26.31 -28.46
CA GLY A 859 -31.41 27.29 -29.36
C GLY A 859 -29.87 27.28 -29.30
N GLU A 860 -29.27 28.47 -29.35
CA GLU A 860 -27.81 28.68 -29.26
C GLU A 860 -27.33 29.02 -27.83
N GLU A 861 -28.16 28.75 -26.82
CA GLU A 861 -27.84 29.03 -25.41
C GLU A 861 -27.14 27.84 -24.73
N VAL A 862 -26.17 28.15 -23.87
CA VAL A 862 -25.47 27.21 -23.00
C VAL A 862 -25.69 27.62 -21.55
N ASP A 863 -26.18 26.69 -20.73
CA ASP A 863 -26.27 26.83 -19.29
C ASP A 863 -24.93 26.40 -18.68
N VAL A 864 -24.24 27.34 -18.05
CA VAL A 864 -23.04 27.08 -17.26
C VAL A 864 -23.47 26.87 -15.82
N GLN A 865 -23.43 25.62 -15.36
CA GLN A 865 -23.74 25.26 -13.99
C GLN A 865 -22.46 25.23 -13.17
N ALA A 866 -22.45 25.91 -12.03
CA ALA A 866 -21.34 25.89 -11.08
C ALA A 866 -21.83 25.49 -9.70
N VAL A 867 -21.11 24.59 -9.01
CA VAL A 867 -21.39 24.23 -7.62
C VAL A 867 -20.44 24.99 -6.69
N ILE A 868 -21.01 25.77 -5.78
CA ILE A 868 -20.26 26.56 -4.79
C ILE A 868 -20.39 25.89 -3.43
N HIS A 869 -19.26 25.58 -2.80
CA HIS A 869 -19.18 24.89 -1.52
C HIS A 869 -18.85 25.87 -0.38
N ASN A 870 -19.24 25.51 0.84
CA ASN A 870 -18.65 26.06 2.05
C ASN A 870 -17.95 24.91 2.80
N ILE A 871 -16.63 24.98 2.90
CA ILE A 871 -15.80 23.97 3.56
C ILE A 871 -15.20 24.46 4.88
N GLY A 872 -15.63 25.64 5.35
CA GLY A 872 -15.21 26.24 6.61
C GLY A 872 -16.03 25.75 7.80
N ASN A 873 -15.95 26.48 8.92
CA ASN A 873 -16.73 26.21 10.14
C ASN A 873 -17.73 27.33 10.51
N LEU A 874 -17.87 28.35 9.65
CA LEU A 874 -18.88 29.41 9.74
C LEU A 874 -19.74 29.47 8.47
N ALA A 875 -21.04 29.76 8.62
CA ALA A 875 -21.93 29.98 7.48
C ALA A 875 -21.53 31.22 6.67
N VAL A 876 -21.64 31.13 5.34
CA VAL A 876 -21.46 32.25 4.41
C VAL A 876 -22.77 32.99 4.23
N ARG A 877 -22.75 34.32 4.31
CA ARG A 877 -23.91 35.19 4.03
C ARG A 877 -23.62 36.09 2.84
N ASN A 878 -24.63 36.27 1.97
CA ASN A 878 -24.55 37.14 0.79
C ASN A 878 -23.32 36.82 -0.10
N CYS A 879 -23.16 35.54 -0.45
CA CYS A 879 -22.10 35.12 -1.36
C CYS A 879 -22.45 35.59 -2.78
N LYS A 880 -21.59 36.43 -3.36
CA LYS A 880 -21.68 36.85 -4.75
C LYS A 880 -20.84 35.92 -5.61
N VAL A 881 -21.49 35.27 -6.57
CA VAL A 881 -20.86 34.40 -7.57
C VAL A 881 -20.84 35.14 -8.90
N MET A 882 -19.68 35.24 -9.53
CA MET A 882 -19.46 35.99 -10.76
C MET A 882 -18.97 35.05 -11.85
N LEU A 883 -19.51 35.26 -13.05
CA LEU A 883 -19.04 34.63 -14.27
C LEU A 883 -18.30 35.66 -15.11
N ALA A 884 -17.07 35.36 -15.50
CA ALA A 884 -16.30 36.10 -16.47
C ALA A 884 -15.95 35.24 -17.69
N ILE A 885 -15.95 35.87 -18.87
CA ILE A 885 -15.49 35.29 -20.13
C ILE A 885 -14.36 36.16 -20.67
N ASP A 886 -13.21 35.55 -20.91
CA ASP A 886 -11.99 36.22 -21.38
C ASP A 886 -11.63 37.45 -20.52
N GLY A 887 -11.77 37.29 -19.20
CA GLY A 887 -11.51 38.34 -18.20
C GLY A 887 -12.62 39.39 -18.04
N GLN A 888 -13.69 39.35 -18.84
CA GLN A 888 -14.82 40.27 -18.72
C GLN A 888 -15.98 39.61 -17.97
N VAL A 889 -16.39 40.22 -16.85
CA VAL A 889 -17.59 39.81 -16.11
C VAL A 889 -18.82 39.94 -17.00
N LYS A 890 -19.56 38.84 -17.16
CA LYS A 890 -20.79 38.78 -17.98
C LYS A 890 -22.05 38.74 -17.14
N ASP A 891 -22.01 38.06 -16.00
CA ASP A 891 -23.17 37.88 -15.13
C ASP A 891 -22.74 37.66 -13.67
N SER A 892 -23.66 37.86 -12.73
CA SER A 892 -23.45 37.57 -11.31
C SER A 892 -24.73 37.14 -10.62
N LEU A 893 -24.61 36.19 -9.70
CA LEU A 893 -25.70 35.66 -8.89
C LEU A 893 -25.37 35.82 -7.39
N ASN A 894 -26.39 35.76 -6.55
CA ASN A 894 -26.22 35.86 -5.10
C ASN A 894 -26.81 34.63 -4.41
N ILE A 895 -26.01 34.00 -3.54
CA ILE A 895 -26.44 32.96 -2.60
C ILE A 895 -26.64 33.64 -1.24
N PRO A 896 -27.89 33.79 -0.74
CA PRO A 896 -28.14 34.52 0.50
C PRO A 896 -27.48 33.89 1.72
N LEU A 897 -27.47 32.56 1.78
CA LEU A 897 -26.96 31.78 2.90
C LEU A 897 -26.44 30.43 2.41
N LEU A 898 -25.24 30.07 2.85
CA LEU A 898 -24.65 28.74 2.69
C LEU A 898 -24.09 28.28 4.03
N GLU A 899 -24.72 27.27 4.63
CA GLU A 899 -24.35 26.74 5.95
C GLU A 899 -22.94 26.15 5.97
N ALA A 900 -22.36 26.02 7.17
CA ALA A 900 -21.11 25.29 7.37
C ALA A 900 -21.36 23.78 7.59
N PRO A 901 -20.47 22.89 7.14
CA PRO A 901 -20.53 21.44 7.35
C PRO A 901 -20.15 21.03 8.78
N ASN A 902 -20.65 21.74 9.80
CA ASN A 902 -20.36 21.46 11.21
C ASN A 902 -20.97 20.14 11.71
N ASP A 903 -21.89 19.55 10.94
CA ASP A 903 -22.45 18.19 11.13
C ASP A 903 -21.76 17.13 10.24
N LEU A 904 -20.60 17.46 9.66
CA LEU A 904 -19.81 16.61 8.77
C LEU A 904 -20.49 16.27 7.43
N LYS A 905 -21.59 16.94 7.09
CA LYS A 905 -22.29 16.79 5.82
C LYS A 905 -21.91 17.94 4.89
N PRO A 906 -21.45 17.67 3.65
CA PRO A 906 -21.15 18.69 2.66
C PRO A 906 -22.24 19.75 2.52
N ARG A 907 -21.82 21.00 2.28
CA ARG A 907 -22.71 22.15 2.11
C ARG A 907 -22.36 22.87 0.82
N SER A 908 -23.25 22.75 -0.17
CA SER A 908 -23.06 23.40 -1.46
C SER A 908 -24.36 23.92 -2.06
N LYS A 909 -24.22 24.83 -3.03
CA LYS A 909 -25.32 25.37 -3.85
C LYS A 909 -24.90 25.43 -5.31
N GLN A 910 -25.78 24.91 -6.17
CA GLN A 910 -25.63 25.09 -7.61
C GLN A 910 -26.17 26.47 -8.02
N VAL A 911 -25.43 27.14 -8.89
CA VAL A 911 -25.85 28.35 -9.62
C VAL A 911 -25.79 28.09 -11.12
N ILE A 912 -26.62 28.80 -11.88
CA ILE A 912 -26.74 28.60 -13.34
C ILE A 912 -26.66 29.95 -14.04
N PHE A 913 -25.66 30.11 -14.90
CA PHE A 913 -25.52 31.26 -15.79
C PHE A 913 -25.96 30.89 -17.20
N ARG A 914 -26.80 31.72 -17.82
CA ARG A 914 -27.25 31.50 -19.20
C ARG A 914 -26.45 32.35 -20.16
N LEU A 915 -25.85 31.71 -21.17
CA LEU A 915 -24.94 32.37 -22.10
C LEU A 915 -25.29 32.06 -23.54
N LYS A 916 -25.05 33.04 -24.41
CA LYS A 916 -24.89 32.86 -25.85
C LYS A 916 -23.42 33.12 -26.18
N PRO A 917 -22.55 32.10 -26.07
CA PRO A 917 -21.13 32.30 -26.35
C PRO A 917 -20.93 32.61 -27.84
N SER A 918 -20.00 33.52 -28.14
CA SER A 918 -19.52 33.69 -29.50
C SER A 918 -18.80 32.43 -29.99
N ALA A 919 -18.68 32.25 -31.30
CA ALA A 919 -17.95 31.13 -31.86
C ALA A 919 -16.46 31.21 -31.50
N GLY A 920 -15.88 30.09 -31.06
CA GLY A 920 -14.46 29.94 -30.77
C GLY A 920 -14.16 29.57 -29.31
N PRO A 921 -12.89 29.25 -29.01
CA PRO A 921 -12.49 28.89 -27.66
C PRO A 921 -12.51 30.11 -26.73
N HIS A 922 -13.13 29.96 -25.57
CA HIS A 922 -13.26 31.00 -24.57
C HIS A 922 -12.71 30.53 -23.21
N MET A 923 -12.06 31.42 -22.47
CA MET A 923 -11.70 31.17 -21.08
C MET A 923 -12.83 31.62 -20.17
N LEU A 924 -13.46 30.66 -19.51
CA LEU A 924 -14.52 30.92 -18.54
C LEU A 924 -13.94 30.90 -17.13
N THR A 925 -14.21 31.93 -16.34
CA THR A 925 -13.84 32.00 -14.92
C THR A 925 -15.08 32.17 -14.07
N ILE A 926 -15.28 31.27 -13.11
CA ILE A 926 -16.25 31.45 -12.02
C ILE A 926 -15.47 31.87 -10.78
N SER A 927 -15.94 32.92 -10.11
CA SER A 927 -15.43 33.33 -8.80
C SER A 927 -16.56 33.52 -7.80
N ALA A 928 -16.30 33.16 -6.54
CA ALA A 928 -17.18 33.37 -5.40
C ALA A 928 -16.52 34.34 -4.42
N SER A 929 -17.31 35.19 -3.78
CA SER A 929 -16.80 36.13 -2.78
C SER A 929 -17.85 36.46 -1.75
N CYS A 930 -17.41 36.77 -0.53
CA CYS A 930 -18.27 37.29 0.53
C CYS A 930 -17.56 38.43 1.28
N GLY A 931 -18.29 39.13 2.15
CA GLY A 931 -17.72 40.19 3.01
C GLY A 931 -17.05 39.66 4.29
N GLN A 932 -17.01 38.35 4.48
CA GLN A 932 -16.45 37.69 5.67
C GLN A 932 -15.00 37.27 5.39
N ALA A 933 -14.14 37.28 6.41
CA ALA A 933 -12.77 36.78 6.28
C ALA A 933 -12.77 35.25 6.22
N GLU A 934 -12.18 34.67 5.17
CA GLU A 934 -12.22 33.24 4.90
C GLU A 934 -10.98 32.52 5.47
N ILE A 935 -11.04 31.19 5.54
CA ILE A 935 -9.86 30.37 5.86
C ILE A 935 -8.78 30.59 4.81
N THR A 936 -9.17 30.48 3.54
CA THR A 936 -8.37 30.88 2.40
C THR A 936 -9.26 31.43 1.29
N THR A 937 -8.69 32.27 0.43
CA THR A 937 -9.33 32.76 -0.80
C THR A 937 -8.72 32.15 -2.06
N LEU A 938 -7.74 31.25 -1.91
CA LEU A 938 -7.03 30.60 -3.02
C LEU A 938 -7.92 29.64 -3.83
N ASN A 939 -9.04 29.21 -3.26
CA ASN A 939 -10.05 28.31 -3.79
C ASN A 939 -11.35 29.04 -4.21
N ASN A 940 -11.39 30.36 -4.13
CA ASN A 940 -12.57 31.18 -4.47
C ASN A 940 -12.80 31.33 -5.98
N SER A 941 -11.89 30.88 -6.83
CA SER A 941 -11.98 31.08 -8.27
C SER A 941 -11.40 29.93 -9.05
N VAL A 942 -12.05 29.58 -10.16
CA VAL A 942 -11.55 28.57 -11.09
C VAL A 942 -11.80 28.97 -12.53
N SER A 943 -10.87 28.59 -13.41
CA SER A 943 -10.94 28.87 -14.84
C SER A 943 -10.95 27.58 -15.65
N VAL A 944 -11.87 27.46 -16.60
CA VAL A 944 -12.01 26.32 -17.51
C VAL A 944 -12.10 26.80 -18.95
N LYS A 945 -11.58 26.00 -19.89
CA LYS A 945 -11.72 26.28 -21.33
C LYS A 945 -13.08 25.78 -21.81
N MET A 946 -13.85 26.67 -22.40
CA MET A 946 -15.07 26.35 -23.15
C MET A 946 -14.71 26.32 -24.64
N GLN A 947 -15.05 25.23 -25.32
CA GLN A 947 -14.76 25.02 -26.75
C GLN A 947 -15.98 25.29 -27.63
#